data_AF-A0A7C3XWE4-F1
#
_entry.id   AF-A0A7C3XWE4-F1
#
_cell.length_a   1.000
_cell.length_b   1.000
_cell.length_c   1.000
_cell.angle_alpha   90.00
_cell.angle_beta   90.00
_cell.angle_gamma   90.00
#
_symmetry.space_group_name_H-M   'P 1'
#
loop_
_entity.id
_entity.type
_entity.pdbx_description
1 polymer ?
#
loop_
_entity_poly.entity_id
_entity_poly.type
_entity_poly.pdbx_seq_one_letter_code
_entity_poly.pdbx_strand_id
1 'polypeptide(L)'
;MNRGVTGVIAVLSALAVLETMRSFAGAAYAAQADSGPGARPTVLVQNTAAGGEGSLAEAIRRANSARNGALVLFRIPRSDPGFDARCGTWTIRLAEPLPPITADGIDLDAPRSEKGRPQVVLAAAREGIEYALCLAGGSNRVCGLSIGGFKHGIVLYGPGSTHNRVEHNFVGLSPQETPTPNDIGIVLSDGASNNILDGNTISGNRSMGVCFASRGTAGNILRACRIGCDADGLRPVPNGMGVVLARASDTTIGGAGRGDGNVISGNSDIGILMVGKWTSGNRVLGNLIGVDATGSRLLHNDKGIVIKSLAHGNFIGGSEPGARNIISGNLQIGIYIEASDENVIAGNYIGTDATGTRAVVEGSLQQGNGVEFNTLAKNNVLGGMRPGQRNVISGHKVYGVVYYGHCERNRTLGNYIGTDAAGRSALPNATGICVDCASHHNDIAGNLISGNLNYGLFFVTRGTEHNTLRGNLIGTDAGGTTAIPNDIGLVISTGASENVVGGGRAEDRNVISGNRQSGIMITNRFTRANRVEGNYIGVDASGTRALGNKHGVILATFPEANVVTGNVISGNRTAGLIVSEHARDNLIIRNWIGTDVSGSRNLANAQAGVFVGERAGPNTFALPGQENVIKFNPVGFHSVPQTQPATSAQQPASRPHLPAPKRFEPPSVTPMAIERSRKLFTVITTQDGGPGSLRQAIEQANRAGGPSAIVFRIPKSDPGYDPSSSTWTIRYGDTPVPITATDLIIDGYSQHQEAATRNPTSPCIVLNGGKHSVEAAFVLLGAARVTIRGFVINEFVYGIQIWGNAARGNRIVGNYIGIDPTGSRSAPNYNGIEILSGAADNTIGGVDPQDRNVVSGNLHIGIRISDAHGNRIVGNFVGLDPGGTRSVPNYDGVCVEGRARANRIGGGGPGERNVISGNVAYGVDLFGAGVQENTVSGNFLGTDWTGTTAVPNTYGVLLDDRASRNTIGGTGPGEWNLISGNTAFGAYIYNNGTNSNVVRGNRIGTDVSGTTAIPNETGVHIDGGACANVVDQNVISGNLVAGITIFAPYTDRNLITRNLIGTTLNGRRPLPNGEVGVRIAFGPKDNVVGGSPETGNLIAPHQQSIDIDRELRASNRVSDNTGTVPGQNALR
;
A
#
# COMPACT_ATOMS: atom_id res chain seq x y z
N MET A 1 1.55 -46.83 -50.19
CA MET A 1 1.33 -47.96 -49.27
C MET A 1 1.85 -47.54 -47.91
N ASN A 2 1.03 -47.08 -46.97
CA ASN A 2 0.04 -47.76 -46.12
C ASN A 2 0.61 -48.20 -44.77
N ARG A 3 -0.09 -47.73 -43.72
CA ARG A 3 -0.22 -48.26 -42.35
C ARG A 3 0.81 -47.84 -41.30
N GLY A 4 0.31 -47.08 -40.32
CA GLY A 4 1.04 -46.88 -39.06
C GLY A 4 0.43 -45.94 -38.02
N VAL A 5 -0.79 -45.38 -38.16
CA VAL A 5 -1.46 -44.65 -37.06
C VAL A 5 -2.98 -44.84 -37.13
N THR A 6 -3.47 -45.96 -36.60
CA THR A 6 -4.91 -46.20 -36.32
C THR A 6 -5.06 -46.85 -34.96
N GLY A 7 -4.86 -46.05 -33.91
CA GLY A 7 -5.02 -46.49 -32.51
C GLY A 7 -5.50 -45.42 -31.52
N VAL A 8 -5.68 -44.16 -31.92
CA VAL A 8 -6.03 -43.06 -30.98
C VAL A 8 -7.32 -42.30 -31.38
N ILE A 9 -8.01 -42.71 -32.45
CA ILE A 9 -9.27 -42.07 -32.92
C ILE A 9 -10.55 -42.86 -32.53
N ALA A 10 -10.42 -44.02 -31.88
CA ALA A 10 -11.55 -44.89 -31.55
C ALA A 10 -12.12 -44.73 -30.11
N VAL A 11 -11.51 -43.90 -29.25
CA VAL A 11 -12.03 -43.67 -27.88
C VAL A 11 -12.65 -42.27 -27.71
N LEU A 12 -12.33 -41.31 -28.59
CA LEU A 12 -12.91 -39.96 -28.58
C LEU A 12 -14.22 -39.83 -29.38
N SER A 13 -14.61 -40.86 -30.13
CA SER A 13 -15.86 -40.91 -30.90
C SER A 13 -17.00 -41.68 -30.22
N ALA A 14 -16.74 -42.35 -29.07
CA ALA A 14 -17.76 -43.08 -28.32
C ALA A 14 -18.42 -42.27 -27.19
N LEU A 15 -17.77 -41.24 -26.65
CA LEU A 15 -18.40 -40.36 -25.64
C LEU A 15 -19.34 -39.31 -26.27
N ALA A 16 -19.00 -38.78 -27.45
CA ALA A 16 -19.84 -37.80 -28.14
C ALA A 16 -21.18 -38.40 -28.60
N VAL A 17 -21.22 -39.69 -28.94
CA VAL A 17 -22.43 -40.41 -29.38
C VAL A 17 -23.31 -40.84 -28.19
N LEU A 18 -22.76 -41.01 -26.99
CA LEU A 18 -23.57 -41.30 -25.79
C LEU A 18 -24.32 -40.07 -25.27
N GLU A 19 -23.75 -38.87 -25.44
CA GLU A 19 -24.43 -37.59 -25.10
C GLU A 19 -25.47 -37.18 -26.14
N THR A 20 -25.24 -37.45 -27.44
CA THR A 20 -26.27 -37.22 -28.48
C THR A 20 -27.41 -38.24 -28.42
N MET A 21 -27.21 -39.44 -27.88
CA MET A 21 -28.31 -40.40 -27.69
C MET A 21 -29.15 -40.13 -26.43
N ARG A 22 -28.69 -39.31 -25.46
CA ARG A 22 -29.54 -38.83 -24.35
C ARG A 22 -30.42 -37.65 -24.75
N SER A 23 -30.00 -36.83 -25.71
CA SER A 23 -30.81 -35.69 -26.18
C SER A 23 -31.91 -36.09 -27.19
N PHE A 24 -31.81 -37.26 -27.83
CA PHE A 24 -32.81 -37.74 -28.80
C PHE A 24 -33.79 -38.82 -28.29
N ALA A 25 -33.60 -39.38 -27.09
CA ALA A 25 -34.52 -40.38 -26.51
C ALA A 25 -35.60 -39.79 -25.57
N GLY A 26 -35.54 -38.50 -25.22
CA GLY A 26 -36.48 -37.86 -24.28
C GLY A 26 -37.79 -37.35 -24.89
N ALA A 27 -37.95 -37.37 -26.22
CA ALA A 27 -39.10 -36.76 -26.90
C ALA A 27 -40.25 -37.72 -27.26
N ALA A 28 -40.13 -39.02 -26.94
CA ALA A 28 -41.15 -40.02 -27.29
C ALA A 28 -41.62 -40.91 -26.11
N TYR A 29 -41.26 -40.60 -24.86
CA TYR A 29 -41.68 -41.40 -23.69
C TYR A 29 -42.27 -40.57 -22.54
N ALA A 30 -42.85 -39.40 -22.83
CA ALA A 30 -43.48 -38.51 -21.84
C ALA A 30 -45.02 -38.42 -21.97
N ALA A 31 -45.66 -39.46 -22.50
CA ALA A 31 -47.13 -39.54 -22.56
C ALA A 31 -47.71 -40.83 -21.95
N GLN A 32 -46.91 -41.63 -21.22
CA GLN A 32 -47.38 -42.92 -20.69
C GLN A 32 -46.70 -43.41 -19.40
N ALA A 33 -46.38 -42.51 -18.46
CA ALA A 33 -45.89 -42.90 -17.12
C ALA A 33 -46.47 -42.08 -15.96
N ASP A 34 -47.62 -41.41 -16.16
CA ASP A 34 -48.24 -40.51 -15.18
C ASP A 34 -49.27 -41.21 -14.26
N SER A 35 -48.99 -42.43 -13.80
CA SER A 35 -49.90 -43.14 -12.86
C SER A 35 -49.22 -44.14 -11.91
N GLY A 36 -47.95 -43.94 -11.57
CA GLY A 36 -47.32 -44.63 -10.44
C GLY A 36 -47.45 -43.81 -9.15
N PRO A 37 -47.82 -44.41 -8.00
CA PRO A 37 -47.87 -43.72 -6.71
C PRO A 37 -46.44 -43.43 -6.24
N GLY A 38 -45.83 -42.34 -6.75
CA GLY A 38 -44.45 -41.95 -6.46
C GLY A 38 -43.78 -41.04 -7.50
N ALA A 39 -44.38 -40.79 -8.67
CA ALA A 39 -43.80 -39.90 -9.68
C ALA A 39 -43.94 -38.40 -9.29
N ARG A 40 -42.88 -37.60 -9.51
CA ARG A 40 -42.92 -36.15 -9.29
C ARG A 40 -43.81 -35.48 -10.34
N PRO A 41 -44.84 -34.71 -9.96
CA PRO A 41 -45.72 -34.03 -10.91
C PRO A 41 -44.96 -32.98 -11.73
N THR A 42 -45.27 -32.89 -13.03
CA THR A 42 -44.72 -31.87 -13.93
C THR A 42 -45.67 -30.68 -14.04
N VAL A 43 -45.16 -29.47 -13.83
CA VAL A 43 -45.90 -28.20 -13.97
C VAL A 43 -45.28 -27.38 -15.11
N LEU A 44 -46.11 -26.88 -16.02
CA LEU A 44 -45.64 -26.18 -17.22
C LEU A 44 -45.75 -24.66 -17.07
N VAL A 45 -44.70 -23.96 -17.48
CA VAL A 45 -44.73 -22.51 -17.79
C VAL A 45 -44.94 -22.37 -19.30
N GLN A 46 -46.04 -21.75 -19.71
CA GLN A 46 -46.52 -21.74 -21.09
C GLN A 46 -46.51 -20.36 -21.74
N ASN A 47 -46.39 -19.28 -20.96
CA ASN A 47 -46.33 -17.90 -21.47
C ASN A 47 -45.40 -17.01 -20.62
N THR A 48 -45.07 -15.81 -21.12
CA THR A 48 -44.24 -14.82 -20.41
C THR A 48 -45.01 -13.81 -19.56
N ALA A 49 -46.31 -14.02 -19.34
CA ALA A 49 -47.10 -13.12 -18.51
C ALA A 49 -46.60 -13.10 -17.05
N ALA A 50 -46.70 -11.94 -16.39
CA ALA A 50 -46.27 -11.77 -15.00
C ALA A 50 -47.09 -12.62 -14.01
N GLY A 51 -48.32 -13.00 -14.38
CA GLY A 51 -49.25 -13.78 -13.59
C GLY A 51 -50.40 -14.31 -14.44
N GLY A 52 -51.29 -15.11 -13.82
CA GLY A 52 -52.41 -15.77 -14.49
C GLY A 52 -52.07 -17.17 -15.01
N GLU A 53 -53.01 -17.82 -15.67
CA GLU A 53 -52.85 -19.18 -16.16
C GLU A 53 -51.67 -19.31 -17.13
N GLY A 54 -50.87 -20.37 -16.98
CA GLY A 54 -49.68 -20.63 -17.79
C GLY A 54 -48.44 -19.77 -17.45
N SER A 55 -48.55 -18.80 -16.53
CA SER A 55 -47.40 -17.99 -16.08
C SER A 55 -46.48 -18.74 -15.10
N LEU A 56 -45.25 -18.26 -14.93
CA LEU A 56 -44.31 -18.80 -13.93
C LEU A 56 -44.84 -18.64 -12.49
N ALA A 57 -45.49 -17.51 -12.18
CA ALA A 57 -46.07 -17.29 -10.85
C ALA A 57 -47.13 -18.35 -10.51
N GLU A 58 -47.98 -18.70 -11.47
CA GLU A 58 -48.99 -19.74 -11.29
C GLU A 58 -48.37 -21.15 -11.22
N ALA A 59 -47.34 -21.41 -12.03
CA ALA A 59 -46.60 -22.67 -11.96
C ALA A 59 -45.99 -22.90 -10.56
N ILE A 60 -45.43 -21.84 -9.95
CA ILE A 60 -44.88 -21.92 -8.58
C ILE A 60 -46.00 -22.22 -7.55
N ARG A 61 -47.17 -21.58 -7.64
CA ARG A 61 -48.29 -21.86 -6.72
C ARG A 61 -48.75 -23.32 -6.80
N ARG A 62 -48.85 -23.86 -8.02
CA ARG A 62 -49.20 -25.27 -8.26
C ARG A 62 -48.11 -26.21 -7.74
N ALA A 63 -46.84 -25.89 -7.98
CA ALA A 63 -45.71 -26.65 -7.46
C ALA A 63 -45.70 -26.68 -5.93
N ASN A 64 -45.94 -25.54 -5.26
CA ASN A 64 -46.03 -25.46 -3.80
C ASN A 64 -47.18 -26.31 -3.21
N SER A 65 -48.20 -26.61 -4.01
CA SER A 65 -49.33 -27.44 -3.59
C SER A 65 -49.10 -28.94 -3.82
N ALA A 66 -47.97 -29.33 -4.44
CA ALA A 66 -47.64 -30.73 -4.73
C ALA A 66 -47.10 -31.45 -3.49
N ARG A 67 -47.57 -32.68 -3.24
CA ARG A 67 -47.19 -33.46 -2.04
C ARG A 67 -45.79 -34.10 -2.10
N ASN A 68 -45.22 -34.27 -3.29
CA ASN A 68 -43.97 -35.02 -3.52
C ASN A 68 -42.91 -34.18 -4.28
N GLY A 69 -42.91 -32.86 -4.07
CA GLY A 69 -42.16 -31.92 -4.92
C GLY A 69 -42.76 -31.78 -6.32
N ALA A 70 -42.11 -31.03 -7.21
CA ALA A 70 -42.59 -30.84 -8.58
C ALA A 70 -41.44 -30.50 -9.55
N LEU A 71 -41.58 -30.89 -10.81
CA LEU A 71 -40.70 -30.45 -11.89
C LEU A 71 -41.37 -29.30 -12.66
N VAL A 72 -40.77 -28.11 -12.65
CA VAL A 72 -41.25 -26.93 -13.37
C VAL A 72 -40.50 -26.79 -14.69
N LEU A 73 -41.21 -27.00 -15.81
CA LEU A 73 -40.62 -26.94 -17.16
C LEU A 73 -41.14 -25.74 -17.96
N PHE A 74 -40.25 -25.09 -18.69
CA PHE A 74 -40.60 -23.99 -19.59
C PHE A 74 -40.92 -24.52 -20.99
N ARG A 75 -42.18 -24.36 -21.39
CA ARG A 75 -42.74 -24.71 -22.71
C ARG A 75 -43.40 -23.47 -23.33
N ILE A 76 -42.65 -22.37 -23.39
CA ILE A 76 -43.12 -21.11 -23.94
C ILE A 76 -42.92 -21.12 -25.47
N PRO A 77 -43.96 -20.87 -26.28
CA PRO A 77 -43.83 -20.88 -27.74
C PRO A 77 -43.02 -19.66 -28.23
N ARG A 78 -42.39 -19.79 -29.40
CA ARG A 78 -41.70 -18.64 -30.06
C ARG A 78 -42.66 -17.56 -30.54
N SER A 79 -43.96 -17.85 -30.60
CA SER A 79 -45.02 -16.87 -30.89
C SER A 79 -45.42 -16.02 -29.68
N ASP A 80 -44.89 -16.34 -28.48
CA ASP A 80 -45.17 -15.58 -27.27
C ASP A 80 -44.62 -14.13 -27.38
N PRO A 81 -45.36 -13.09 -26.96
CA PRO A 81 -44.93 -11.70 -27.08
C PRO A 81 -43.61 -11.35 -26.39
N GLY A 82 -43.19 -12.14 -25.39
CA GLY A 82 -41.93 -11.94 -24.67
C GLY A 82 -40.72 -12.60 -25.32
N PHE A 83 -40.87 -13.25 -26.48
CA PHE A 83 -39.76 -13.88 -27.21
C PHE A 83 -39.01 -12.85 -28.08
N ASP A 84 -37.70 -12.72 -27.87
CA ASP A 84 -36.81 -11.95 -28.76
C ASP A 84 -36.01 -12.89 -29.66
N ALA A 85 -36.37 -12.91 -30.95
CA ALA A 85 -35.75 -13.76 -31.95
C ALA A 85 -34.27 -13.44 -32.22
N ARG A 86 -33.81 -12.22 -31.92
CA ARG A 86 -32.41 -11.80 -32.16
C ARG A 86 -31.44 -12.49 -31.22
N CYS A 87 -31.89 -12.75 -29.98
CA CYS A 87 -31.09 -13.38 -28.95
C CYS A 87 -31.60 -14.75 -28.51
N GLY A 88 -32.78 -15.17 -28.96
CA GLY A 88 -33.38 -16.47 -28.65
C GLY A 88 -33.77 -16.59 -27.17
N THR A 89 -34.28 -15.51 -26.57
CA THR A 89 -34.62 -15.44 -25.14
C THR A 89 -36.08 -15.07 -24.92
N TRP A 90 -36.67 -15.54 -23.82
CA TRP A 90 -38.00 -15.20 -23.35
C TRP A 90 -37.89 -14.32 -22.11
N THR A 91 -38.48 -13.12 -22.14
CA THR A 91 -38.46 -12.18 -21.02
C THR A 91 -39.79 -12.16 -20.28
N ILE A 92 -39.78 -12.57 -19.01
CA ILE A 92 -40.89 -12.42 -18.07
C ILE A 92 -40.68 -11.12 -17.29
N ARG A 93 -41.55 -10.12 -17.52
CA ARG A 93 -41.49 -8.83 -16.82
C ARG A 93 -42.35 -8.85 -15.57
N LEU A 94 -41.73 -8.77 -14.40
CA LEU A 94 -42.41 -8.88 -13.11
C LEU A 94 -42.74 -7.50 -12.56
N ALA A 95 -44.02 -7.26 -12.26
CA ALA A 95 -44.49 -6.04 -11.58
C ALA A 95 -44.44 -6.14 -10.04
N GLU A 96 -44.40 -7.37 -9.54
CA GLU A 96 -44.35 -7.77 -8.13
C GLU A 96 -43.44 -9.01 -8.00
N PRO A 97 -42.91 -9.32 -6.80
CA PRO A 97 -42.11 -10.52 -6.59
C PRO A 97 -42.87 -11.82 -6.96
N LEU A 98 -42.17 -12.84 -7.45
CA LEU A 98 -42.79 -14.17 -7.61
C LEU A 98 -43.22 -14.73 -6.25
N PRO A 99 -44.28 -15.57 -6.20
CA PRO A 99 -44.63 -16.28 -4.98
C PRO A 99 -43.41 -17.05 -4.43
N PRO A 100 -43.16 -17.04 -3.11
CA PRO A 100 -42.08 -17.82 -2.52
C PRO A 100 -42.27 -19.32 -2.78
N ILE A 101 -41.18 -20.03 -3.04
CA ILE A 101 -41.12 -21.49 -3.10
C ILE A 101 -41.08 -21.99 -1.65
N THR A 102 -42.21 -22.48 -1.13
CA THR A 102 -42.38 -22.89 0.27
C THR A 102 -42.40 -24.40 0.47
N ALA A 103 -42.69 -25.17 -0.59
CA ALA A 103 -42.61 -26.63 -0.54
C ALA A 103 -41.17 -27.12 -0.78
N ASP A 104 -40.95 -28.38 -0.44
CA ASP A 104 -39.67 -29.04 -0.65
C ASP A 104 -39.62 -29.78 -2.00
N GLY A 105 -38.43 -29.90 -2.58
CA GLY A 105 -38.21 -30.77 -3.75
C GLY A 105 -38.74 -30.24 -5.08
N ILE A 106 -38.90 -28.92 -5.23
CA ILE A 106 -39.25 -28.27 -6.49
C ILE A 106 -37.99 -28.08 -7.34
N ASP A 107 -38.01 -28.59 -8.57
CA ASP A 107 -36.94 -28.44 -9.56
C ASP A 107 -37.40 -27.50 -10.68
N LEU A 108 -36.85 -26.29 -10.69
CA LEU A 108 -37.07 -25.28 -11.73
C LEU A 108 -35.87 -25.30 -12.67
N ASP A 109 -36.05 -25.91 -13.84
CA ASP A 109 -34.99 -26.04 -14.86
C ASP A 109 -35.35 -25.24 -16.11
N ALA A 110 -34.77 -24.04 -16.21
CA ALA A 110 -34.95 -23.18 -17.36
C ALA A 110 -34.02 -23.57 -18.54
N PRO A 111 -34.52 -23.46 -19.78
CA PRO A 111 -33.77 -23.82 -20.97
C PRO A 111 -32.52 -22.94 -21.13
N ARG A 112 -31.46 -23.55 -21.62
CA ARG A 112 -30.17 -22.94 -21.91
C ARG A 112 -29.80 -23.19 -23.37
N SER A 113 -29.11 -22.23 -23.96
CA SER A 113 -28.53 -22.38 -25.31
C SER A 113 -27.46 -23.48 -25.35
N GLU A 114 -27.02 -23.87 -26.55
CA GLU A 114 -25.90 -24.82 -26.74
C GLU A 114 -24.61 -24.38 -26.04
N LYS A 115 -24.41 -23.06 -25.86
CA LYS A 115 -23.27 -22.49 -25.12
C LYS A 115 -23.53 -22.37 -23.60
N GLY A 116 -24.59 -22.99 -23.09
CA GLY A 116 -24.96 -22.97 -21.67
C GLY A 116 -25.59 -21.66 -21.17
N ARG A 117 -25.79 -20.65 -22.03
CA ARG A 117 -26.39 -19.36 -21.62
C ARG A 117 -27.89 -19.49 -21.33
N PRO A 118 -28.42 -18.87 -20.26
CA PRO A 118 -29.85 -18.81 -19.97
C PRO A 118 -30.71 -18.32 -21.14
N GLN A 119 -31.87 -18.93 -21.36
CA GLN A 119 -32.84 -18.44 -22.35
C GLN A 119 -34.07 -17.79 -21.72
N VAL A 120 -34.27 -17.93 -20.41
CA VAL A 120 -35.37 -17.28 -19.69
C VAL A 120 -34.83 -16.13 -18.85
N VAL A 121 -35.39 -14.94 -19.06
CA VAL A 121 -35.02 -13.70 -18.37
C VAL A 121 -36.14 -13.28 -17.43
N LEU A 122 -35.83 -13.13 -16.14
CA LEU A 122 -36.68 -12.46 -15.17
C LEU A 122 -36.21 -11.01 -15.05
N ALA A 123 -37.06 -10.07 -15.46
CA ALA A 123 -36.76 -8.65 -15.44
C ALA A 123 -37.77 -7.88 -14.60
N ALA A 124 -37.31 -6.99 -13.72
CA ALA A 124 -38.20 -6.09 -13.01
C ALA A 124 -38.88 -5.11 -13.98
N ALA A 125 -40.19 -4.89 -13.81
CA ALA A 125 -40.96 -3.93 -14.60
C ALA A 125 -40.75 -2.48 -14.12
N ARG A 126 -40.25 -2.30 -12.89
CA ARG A 126 -39.95 -1.01 -12.26
C ARG A 126 -38.91 -1.19 -11.15
N GLU A 127 -38.27 -0.10 -10.73
CA GLU A 127 -37.35 -0.14 -9.60
C GLU A 127 -38.06 -0.44 -8.27
N GLY A 128 -37.30 -1.00 -7.33
CA GLY A 128 -37.74 -1.23 -5.95
C GLY A 128 -38.53 -2.52 -5.71
N ILE A 129 -38.66 -3.41 -6.69
CA ILE A 129 -39.21 -4.76 -6.47
C ILE A 129 -38.23 -5.56 -5.62
N GLU A 130 -38.73 -6.10 -4.50
CA GLU A 130 -37.90 -6.66 -3.43
C GLU A 130 -37.02 -7.83 -3.88
N TYR A 131 -37.62 -8.82 -4.56
CA TYR A 131 -36.87 -9.94 -5.11
C TYR A 131 -37.50 -10.51 -6.38
N ALA A 132 -36.72 -11.22 -7.19
CA ALA A 132 -37.26 -12.00 -8.30
C ALA A 132 -37.81 -13.34 -7.81
N LEU A 133 -37.02 -14.09 -7.04
CA LEU A 133 -37.35 -15.43 -6.53
C LEU A 133 -36.95 -15.59 -5.07
N CYS A 134 -37.80 -16.25 -4.27
CA CYS A 134 -37.55 -16.56 -2.87
C CYS A 134 -37.72 -18.06 -2.60
N LEU A 135 -36.75 -18.70 -1.95
CA LEU A 135 -36.76 -20.12 -1.55
C LEU A 135 -36.83 -20.22 -0.02
N ALA A 136 -37.98 -20.62 0.49
CA ALA A 136 -38.24 -20.82 1.92
C ALA A 136 -38.37 -22.31 2.32
N GLY A 137 -38.70 -23.19 1.37
CA GLY A 137 -38.62 -24.64 1.52
C GLY A 137 -37.23 -25.19 1.19
N GLY A 138 -37.02 -26.49 1.44
CA GLY A 138 -35.75 -27.18 1.27
C GLY A 138 -35.67 -28.12 0.06
N SER A 139 -34.47 -28.59 -0.26
CA SER A 139 -34.21 -29.53 -1.37
C SER A 139 -34.72 -29.07 -2.74
N ASN A 140 -34.87 -27.76 -2.95
CA ASN A 140 -35.29 -27.17 -4.21
C ASN A 140 -34.09 -26.92 -5.13
N ARG A 141 -34.32 -26.91 -6.45
CA ARG A 141 -33.31 -26.59 -7.45
C ARG A 141 -33.80 -25.46 -8.36
N VAL A 142 -32.94 -24.47 -8.60
CA VAL A 142 -33.19 -23.34 -9.50
C VAL A 142 -32.03 -23.23 -10.48
N CYS A 143 -32.31 -23.47 -11.76
CA CYS A 143 -31.29 -23.57 -12.77
C CYS A 143 -31.62 -22.83 -14.06
N GLY A 144 -30.61 -22.19 -14.67
CA GLY A 144 -30.67 -21.69 -16.04
C GLY A 144 -31.43 -20.37 -16.26
N LEU A 145 -31.62 -19.55 -15.23
CA LEU A 145 -32.29 -18.24 -15.33
C LEU A 145 -31.29 -17.10 -15.52
N SER A 146 -31.72 -16.03 -16.19
CA SER A 146 -31.08 -14.71 -16.15
C SER A 146 -31.98 -13.75 -15.38
N ILE A 147 -31.44 -13.03 -14.37
CA ILE A 147 -32.23 -12.27 -13.39
C ILE A 147 -31.65 -10.87 -13.20
N GLY A 148 -32.44 -9.82 -13.39
CA GLY A 148 -31.98 -8.43 -13.24
C GLY A 148 -33.05 -7.38 -12.96
N GLY A 149 -32.64 -6.28 -12.32
CA GLY A 149 -33.48 -5.11 -12.03
C GLY A 149 -34.18 -5.10 -10.66
N PHE A 150 -33.86 -6.04 -9.76
CA PHE A 150 -34.51 -6.17 -8.45
C PHE A 150 -33.63 -5.60 -7.32
N LYS A 151 -34.18 -5.39 -6.12
CA LYS A 151 -33.31 -5.18 -4.95
C LYS A 151 -32.48 -6.42 -4.67
N HIS A 152 -33.11 -7.59 -4.68
CA HIS A 152 -32.45 -8.88 -4.54
C HIS A 152 -32.75 -9.80 -5.73
N GLY A 153 -31.76 -10.41 -6.36
CA GLY A 153 -32.02 -11.36 -7.45
C GLY A 153 -32.73 -12.61 -6.93
N ILE A 154 -32.01 -13.43 -6.15
CA ILE A 154 -32.53 -14.66 -5.52
C ILE A 154 -32.35 -14.57 -4.01
N VAL A 155 -33.38 -14.94 -3.25
CA VAL A 155 -33.35 -14.97 -1.78
C VAL A 155 -33.58 -16.39 -1.29
N LEU A 156 -32.74 -16.87 -0.38
CA LEU A 156 -32.95 -18.09 0.40
C LEU A 156 -33.21 -17.66 1.84
N TYR A 157 -34.41 -17.93 2.35
CA TYR A 157 -34.91 -17.27 3.55
C TYR A 157 -35.50 -18.26 4.56
N GLY A 158 -35.07 -18.15 5.80
CA GLY A 158 -35.65 -18.89 6.91
C GLY A 158 -35.02 -20.27 7.16
N PRO A 159 -35.28 -20.88 8.33
CA PRO A 159 -34.69 -22.16 8.71
C PRO A 159 -35.19 -23.36 7.88
N GLY A 160 -36.30 -23.21 7.16
CA GLY A 160 -36.78 -24.22 6.20
C GLY A 160 -35.96 -24.25 4.91
N SER A 161 -35.24 -23.17 4.59
CA SER A 161 -34.44 -23.05 3.38
C SER A 161 -33.14 -23.83 3.54
N THR A 162 -33.20 -25.14 3.31
CA THR A 162 -32.05 -26.03 3.46
C THR A 162 -31.86 -26.97 2.27
N HIS A 163 -30.61 -27.35 1.98
CA HIS A 163 -30.29 -28.28 0.88
C HIS A 163 -30.77 -27.80 -0.50
N ASN A 164 -31.07 -26.51 -0.66
CA ASN A 164 -31.42 -25.93 -1.95
C ASN A 164 -30.17 -25.80 -2.83
N ARG A 165 -30.40 -25.86 -4.13
CA ARG A 165 -29.38 -25.78 -5.18
C ARG A 165 -29.73 -24.64 -6.14
N VAL A 166 -28.92 -23.60 -6.16
CA VAL A 166 -29.02 -22.52 -7.15
C VAL A 166 -27.85 -22.67 -8.09
N GLU A 167 -28.10 -23.07 -9.33
CA GLU A 167 -27.05 -23.56 -10.23
C GLU A 167 -27.13 -22.93 -11.62
N HIS A 168 -25.99 -22.52 -12.19
CA HIS A 168 -25.91 -22.05 -13.58
C HIS A 168 -26.87 -20.91 -13.96
N ASN A 169 -27.10 -19.98 -13.04
CA ASN A 169 -27.90 -18.77 -13.29
C ASN A 169 -26.98 -17.57 -13.59
N PHE A 170 -27.50 -16.61 -14.35
CA PHE A 170 -26.92 -15.28 -14.54
C PHE A 170 -27.67 -14.29 -13.66
N VAL A 171 -27.02 -13.70 -12.66
CA VAL A 171 -27.67 -12.83 -11.69
C VAL A 171 -27.00 -11.46 -11.70
N GLY A 172 -27.75 -10.44 -12.12
CA GLY A 172 -27.25 -9.09 -12.42
C GLY A 172 -26.81 -8.90 -13.87
N LEU A 173 -27.00 -9.91 -14.72
CA LEU A 173 -26.65 -9.90 -16.15
C LEU A 173 -27.80 -10.40 -17.03
N SER A 174 -27.89 -9.82 -18.23
CA SER A 174 -28.61 -10.42 -19.35
C SER A 174 -27.90 -11.67 -19.87
N PRO A 175 -28.56 -12.54 -20.68
CA PRO A 175 -27.88 -13.67 -21.30
C PRO A 175 -26.72 -13.31 -22.23
N GLN A 176 -26.65 -12.04 -22.66
CA GLN A 176 -25.55 -11.48 -23.45
C GLN A 176 -24.45 -10.85 -22.57
N GLU A 177 -24.49 -11.08 -21.25
CA GLU A 177 -23.54 -10.53 -20.26
C GLU A 177 -23.54 -9.00 -20.21
N THR A 178 -24.65 -8.37 -20.60
CA THR A 178 -24.85 -6.94 -20.37
C THR A 178 -25.35 -6.74 -18.94
N PRO A 179 -24.80 -5.80 -18.15
CA PRO A 179 -25.29 -5.52 -16.81
C PRO A 179 -26.78 -5.18 -16.78
N THR A 180 -27.51 -5.89 -15.92
CA THR A 180 -28.92 -5.66 -15.58
C THR A 180 -29.00 -5.63 -14.05
N PRO A 181 -28.56 -4.53 -13.42
CA PRO A 181 -28.17 -4.56 -12.01
C PRO A 181 -29.32 -4.90 -11.08
N ASN A 182 -29.07 -5.83 -10.15
CA ASN A 182 -29.80 -5.87 -8.89
C ASN A 182 -29.04 -5.03 -7.84
N ASP A 183 -29.62 -4.72 -6.68
CA ASP A 183 -28.82 -4.17 -5.58
C ASP A 183 -27.90 -5.26 -5.02
N ILE A 184 -28.45 -6.44 -4.69
CA ILE A 184 -27.71 -7.64 -4.32
C ILE A 184 -28.11 -8.80 -5.24
N GLY A 185 -27.13 -9.58 -5.71
CA GLY A 185 -27.37 -10.73 -6.56
C GLY A 185 -28.12 -11.86 -5.83
N ILE A 186 -27.46 -12.55 -4.90
CA ILE A 186 -28.05 -13.66 -4.13
C ILE A 186 -27.91 -13.41 -2.63
N VAL A 187 -28.99 -13.60 -1.87
CA VAL A 187 -29.01 -13.45 -0.41
C VAL A 187 -29.42 -14.76 0.26
N LEU A 188 -28.66 -15.18 1.27
CA LEU A 188 -29.03 -16.25 2.20
C LEU A 188 -29.16 -15.65 3.60
N SER A 189 -30.32 -15.79 4.23
CA SER A 189 -30.54 -15.20 5.55
C SER A 189 -31.51 -15.96 6.45
N ASP A 190 -31.57 -15.51 7.70
CA ASP A 190 -32.52 -15.93 8.73
C ASP A 190 -32.59 -17.45 8.97
N GLY A 191 -31.43 -18.12 8.97
CA GLY A 191 -31.33 -19.55 9.27
C GLY A 191 -31.18 -20.45 8.04
N ALA A 192 -31.09 -19.89 6.84
CA ALA A 192 -30.85 -20.66 5.62
C ALA A 192 -29.52 -21.43 5.73
N SER A 193 -29.58 -22.76 5.64
CA SER A 193 -28.44 -23.61 5.94
C SER A 193 -28.26 -24.79 4.99
N ASN A 194 -27.03 -25.26 4.80
CA ASN A 194 -26.71 -26.40 3.94
C ASN A 194 -27.15 -26.23 2.47
N ASN A 195 -27.25 -25.00 1.97
CA ASN A 195 -27.58 -24.72 0.57
C ASN A 195 -26.30 -24.65 -0.28
N ILE A 196 -26.45 -24.91 -1.57
CA ILE A 196 -25.36 -24.93 -2.55
C ILE A 196 -25.65 -23.90 -3.65
N LEU A 197 -24.72 -22.96 -3.83
CA LEU A 197 -24.64 -22.10 -5.01
C LEU A 197 -23.52 -22.64 -5.92
N ASP A 198 -23.88 -23.15 -7.10
CA ASP A 198 -22.97 -23.90 -7.98
C ASP A 198 -22.91 -23.30 -9.39
N GLY A 199 -21.73 -22.89 -9.86
CA GLY A 199 -21.54 -22.54 -11.26
C GLY A 199 -22.38 -21.36 -11.77
N ASN A 200 -22.78 -20.43 -10.91
CA ASN A 200 -23.52 -19.22 -11.28
C ASN A 200 -22.56 -18.10 -11.73
N THR A 201 -23.04 -17.22 -12.62
CA THR A 201 -22.39 -15.95 -12.96
C THR A 201 -23.14 -14.81 -12.27
N ILE A 202 -22.50 -14.18 -11.29
CA ILE A 202 -23.13 -13.21 -10.37
C ILE A 202 -22.35 -11.90 -10.46
N SER A 203 -22.78 -11.02 -11.36
CA SER A 203 -21.99 -9.88 -11.82
C SER A 203 -22.89 -8.71 -12.21
N GLY A 204 -22.36 -7.48 -12.23
CA GLY A 204 -23.13 -6.29 -12.61
C GLY A 204 -24.13 -5.80 -11.55
N ASN A 205 -24.05 -6.27 -10.30
CA ASN A 205 -24.95 -5.84 -9.20
C ASN A 205 -24.41 -4.58 -8.50
N ARG A 206 -25.29 -3.67 -8.06
CA ARG A 206 -24.89 -2.35 -7.53
C ARG A 206 -24.11 -2.43 -6.23
N SER A 207 -24.46 -3.35 -5.34
CA SER A 207 -23.85 -3.47 -4.00
C SER A 207 -23.05 -4.75 -3.84
N MET A 208 -23.69 -5.92 -3.85
CA MET A 208 -23.03 -7.20 -3.54
C MET A 208 -23.39 -8.28 -4.55
N GLY A 209 -22.44 -9.15 -4.89
CA GLY A 209 -22.73 -10.37 -5.63
C GLY A 209 -23.53 -11.36 -4.78
N VAL A 210 -22.94 -11.83 -3.69
CA VAL A 210 -23.53 -12.82 -2.77
C VAL A 210 -23.44 -12.33 -1.33
N CYS A 211 -24.52 -12.46 -0.55
CA CYS A 211 -24.56 -12.10 0.86
C CYS A 211 -25.11 -13.26 1.72
N PHE A 212 -24.31 -13.73 2.68
CA PHE A 212 -24.71 -14.63 3.76
C PHE A 212 -24.91 -13.80 5.03
N ALA A 213 -26.16 -13.63 5.45
CA ALA A 213 -26.53 -12.71 6.52
C ALA A 213 -27.32 -13.40 7.65
N SER A 214 -27.35 -12.75 8.81
CA SER A 214 -28.10 -13.18 10.01
C SER A 214 -27.54 -14.42 10.70
N ARG A 215 -27.81 -14.49 12.01
CA ARG A 215 -27.42 -15.63 12.84
C ARG A 215 -28.19 -16.88 12.40
N GLY A 216 -27.50 -18.01 12.34
CA GLY A 216 -28.07 -19.31 11.96
C GLY A 216 -27.92 -19.65 10.48
N THR A 217 -27.51 -18.69 9.65
CA THR A 217 -27.11 -18.96 8.26
C THR A 217 -25.78 -19.70 8.28
N ALA A 218 -25.81 -21.02 8.06
CA ALA A 218 -24.66 -21.87 8.31
C ALA A 218 -24.53 -23.07 7.36
N GLY A 219 -23.31 -23.60 7.21
CA GLY A 219 -23.07 -24.84 6.44
C GLY A 219 -23.31 -24.71 4.93
N ASN A 220 -23.45 -23.48 4.41
CA ASN A 220 -23.70 -23.26 2.99
C ASN A 220 -22.41 -23.40 2.16
N ILE A 221 -22.56 -23.70 0.86
CA ILE A 221 -21.44 -23.88 -0.06
C ILE A 221 -21.63 -22.97 -1.28
N LEU A 222 -20.64 -22.15 -1.59
CA LEU A 222 -20.56 -21.35 -2.81
C LEU A 222 -19.36 -21.83 -3.62
N ARG A 223 -19.57 -22.46 -4.77
CA ARG A 223 -18.47 -23.06 -5.54
C ARG A 223 -18.66 -22.92 -7.05
N ALA A 224 -17.56 -23.04 -7.79
CA ALA A 224 -17.49 -22.96 -9.25
C ALA A 224 -18.08 -21.68 -9.87
N CYS A 225 -18.40 -20.65 -9.09
CA CYS A 225 -19.07 -19.43 -9.55
C CYS A 225 -18.09 -18.42 -10.17
N ARG A 226 -18.64 -17.47 -10.92
CA ARG A 226 -17.97 -16.29 -11.48
C ARG A 226 -18.61 -15.05 -10.87
N ILE A 227 -17.85 -14.23 -10.15
CA ILE A 227 -18.38 -13.13 -9.33
C ILE A 227 -17.60 -11.85 -9.60
N GLY A 228 -18.24 -10.88 -10.26
CA GLY A 228 -17.62 -9.61 -10.68
C GLY A 228 -16.96 -9.65 -12.06
N CYS A 229 -17.11 -10.77 -12.77
CA CYS A 229 -16.54 -11.01 -14.09
C CYS A 229 -17.56 -11.62 -15.06
N ASP A 230 -17.17 -11.73 -16.33
CA ASP A 230 -17.96 -12.44 -17.33
C ASP A 230 -18.00 -13.97 -17.08
N ALA A 231 -18.81 -14.68 -17.87
CA ALA A 231 -19.03 -16.12 -17.68
C ALA A 231 -17.77 -16.96 -17.93
N ASP A 232 -16.85 -16.46 -18.76
CA ASP A 232 -15.55 -17.08 -18.99
C ASP A 232 -14.55 -16.75 -17.86
N GLY A 233 -14.80 -15.69 -17.09
CA GLY A 233 -13.94 -15.19 -16.02
C GLY A 233 -12.70 -14.47 -16.51
N LEU A 234 -12.78 -13.86 -17.69
CA LEU A 234 -11.66 -13.21 -18.39
C LEU A 234 -11.81 -11.69 -18.46
N ARG A 235 -13.02 -11.14 -18.28
CA ARG A 235 -13.28 -9.70 -18.36
C ARG A 235 -14.09 -9.22 -17.15
N PRO A 236 -13.83 -7.99 -16.67
CA PRO A 236 -14.52 -7.47 -15.48
C PRO A 236 -15.94 -7.05 -15.84
N VAL A 237 -16.89 -7.44 -15.00
CA VAL A 237 -18.29 -6.98 -15.02
C VAL A 237 -18.69 -6.69 -13.57
N PRO A 238 -18.29 -5.52 -13.05
CA PRO A 238 -18.17 -5.33 -11.61
C PRO A 238 -19.49 -5.47 -10.85
N ASN A 239 -19.43 -6.15 -9.71
CA ASN A 239 -20.30 -5.81 -8.59
C ASN A 239 -19.63 -4.72 -7.74
N GLY A 240 -20.32 -4.17 -6.74
CA GLY A 240 -19.68 -3.42 -5.65
C GLY A 240 -18.67 -4.30 -4.89
N MET A 241 -19.17 -5.22 -4.08
CA MET A 241 -18.43 -6.29 -3.40
C MET A 241 -18.78 -7.65 -4.00
N GLY A 242 -17.83 -8.60 -3.96
CA GLY A 242 -18.05 -9.97 -4.44
C GLY A 242 -18.94 -10.78 -3.50
N VAL A 243 -18.39 -11.20 -2.36
CA VAL A 243 -19.05 -12.06 -1.37
C VAL A 243 -18.98 -11.44 0.02
N VAL A 244 -20.10 -11.40 0.74
CA VAL A 244 -20.18 -10.90 2.12
C VAL A 244 -20.70 -11.97 3.06
N LEU A 245 -20.02 -12.15 4.19
CA LEU A 245 -20.43 -13.00 5.32
C LEU A 245 -20.62 -12.12 6.54
N ALA A 246 -21.87 -11.96 6.96
CA ALA A 246 -22.27 -11.12 8.09
C ALA A 246 -23.09 -11.94 9.09
N ARG A 247 -22.42 -12.41 10.14
CA ARG A 247 -22.94 -13.30 11.19
C ARG A 247 -23.26 -14.73 10.72
N ALA A 248 -22.64 -15.15 9.61
CA ALA A 248 -22.76 -16.49 9.05
C ALA A 248 -21.61 -17.40 9.52
N SER A 249 -21.89 -18.69 9.74
CA SER A 249 -20.87 -19.65 10.18
C SER A 249 -20.72 -20.83 9.24
N ASP A 250 -19.59 -21.53 9.33
CA ASP A 250 -19.36 -22.83 8.68
C ASP A 250 -19.64 -22.83 7.16
N THR A 251 -19.58 -21.66 6.52
CA THR A 251 -19.83 -21.50 5.09
C THR A 251 -18.53 -21.76 4.33
N THR A 252 -18.61 -22.56 3.27
CA THR A 252 -17.46 -22.85 2.40
C THR A 252 -17.59 -22.05 1.10
N ILE A 253 -16.58 -21.23 0.83
CA ILE A 253 -16.41 -20.49 -0.43
C ILE A 253 -15.32 -21.19 -1.22
N GLY A 254 -15.72 -21.88 -2.27
CA GLY A 254 -14.93 -22.70 -3.16
C GLY A 254 -14.90 -24.16 -2.71
N GLY A 255 -13.75 -24.79 -2.78
CA GLY A 255 -13.55 -26.17 -2.36
C GLY A 255 -12.16 -26.68 -2.74
N ALA A 256 -11.81 -27.87 -2.23
CA ALA A 256 -10.51 -28.51 -2.52
C ALA A 256 -10.54 -29.44 -3.74
N GLY A 257 -11.71 -29.71 -4.31
CA GLY A 257 -11.87 -30.51 -5.52
C GLY A 257 -11.52 -29.72 -6.78
N ARG A 258 -11.15 -30.43 -7.84
CA ARG A 258 -10.88 -29.81 -9.15
C ARG A 258 -12.16 -29.16 -9.68
N GLY A 259 -12.12 -27.84 -9.89
CA GLY A 259 -13.26 -27.08 -10.42
C GLY A 259 -14.20 -26.50 -9.36
N ASP A 260 -13.98 -26.78 -8.08
CA ASP A 260 -14.79 -26.18 -7.00
C ASP A 260 -14.46 -24.69 -6.78
N GLY A 261 -13.27 -24.23 -7.17
CA GLY A 261 -12.83 -22.85 -7.00
C GLY A 261 -13.71 -21.82 -7.70
N ASN A 262 -14.03 -20.73 -7.00
CA ASN A 262 -14.69 -19.57 -7.61
C ASN A 262 -13.66 -18.62 -8.25
N VAL A 263 -14.11 -17.83 -9.22
CA VAL A 263 -13.40 -16.61 -9.65
C VAL A 263 -14.13 -15.41 -9.04
N ILE A 264 -13.50 -14.71 -8.11
CA ILE A 264 -14.06 -13.58 -7.36
C ILE A 264 -13.17 -12.36 -7.64
N SER A 265 -13.43 -11.73 -8.77
CA SER A 265 -12.51 -10.81 -9.44
C SER A 265 -13.29 -9.75 -10.20
N GLY A 266 -12.69 -8.58 -10.45
CA GLY A 266 -13.34 -7.48 -11.18
C GLY A 266 -14.39 -6.72 -10.37
N ASN A 267 -14.51 -6.94 -9.06
CA ASN A 267 -15.42 -6.17 -8.20
C ASN A 267 -14.81 -4.81 -7.89
N SER A 268 -15.63 -3.76 -7.74
CA SER A 268 -15.13 -2.39 -7.59
C SER A 268 -14.57 -2.08 -6.20
N ASP A 269 -14.83 -2.92 -5.21
CA ASP A 269 -14.31 -2.80 -3.83
C ASP A 269 -13.74 -4.15 -3.33
N ILE A 270 -14.38 -4.80 -2.36
CA ILE A 270 -13.88 -6.01 -1.70
C ILE A 270 -14.30 -7.28 -2.45
N GLY A 271 -13.35 -8.20 -2.69
CA GLY A 271 -13.63 -9.55 -3.19
C GLY A 271 -14.46 -10.37 -2.19
N ILE A 272 -13.93 -10.59 -0.98
CA ILE A 272 -14.64 -11.30 0.11
C ILE A 272 -14.56 -10.50 1.41
N LEU A 273 -15.70 -10.17 2.01
CA LEU A 273 -15.81 -9.51 3.32
C LEU A 273 -16.39 -10.47 4.36
N MET A 274 -15.68 -10.70 5.45
CA MET A 274 -16.16 -11.36 6.66
C MET A 274 -16.26 -10.33 7.78
N VAL A 275 -17.47 -10.12 8.30
CA VAL A 275 -17.72 -9.02 9.25
C VAL A 275 -18.68 -9.40 10.35
N GLY A 276 -18.41 -8.89 11.55
CA GLY A 276 -19.34 -8.95 12.66
C GLY A 276 -19.19 -10.20 13.53
N LYS A 277 -19.62 -10.05 14.78
CA LYS A 277 -19.68 -11.14 15.76
C LYS A 277 -20.46 -12.34 15.19
N TRP A 278 -19.99 -13.54 15.48
CA TRP A 278 -20.52 -14.84 15.02
C TRP A 278 -20.15 -15.24 13.58
N THR A 279 -19.46 -14.37 12.83
CA THR A 279 -18.85 -14.77 11.56
C THR A 279 -17.63 -15.64 11.84
N SER A 280 -17.81 -16.96 11.85
CA SER A 280 -16.81 -17.91 12.35
C SER A 280 -16.88 -19.28 11.68
N GLY A 281 -15.78 -20.03 11.68
CA GLY A 281 -15.71 -21.36 11.07
C GLY A 281 -15.84 -21.37 9.55
N ASN A 282 -15.89 -20.20 8.90
CA ASN A 282 -16.00 -20.11 7.45
C ASN A 282 -14.68 -20.48 6.77
N ARG A 283 -14.77 -21.06 5.57
CA ARG A 283 -13.62 -21.62 4.85
C ARG A 283 -13.56 -21.07 3.43
N VAL A 284 -12.47 -20.39 3.07
CA VAL A 284 -12.21 -19.91 1.70
C VAL A 284 -11.16 -20.83 1.09
N LEU A 285 -11.54 -21.66 0.12
CA LEU A 285 -10.70 -22.75 -0.41
C LEU A 285 -10.67 -22.73 -1.94
N GLY A 286 -9.47 -22.81 -2.54
CA GLY A 286 -9.32 -23.08 -3.98
C GLY A 286 -9.76 -21.94 -4.90
N ASN A 287 -9.94 -20.71 -4.41
CA ASN A 287 -10.49 -19.59 -5.20
C ASN A 287 -9.40 -18.81 -5.93
N LEU A 288 -9.81 -18.15 -7.02
CA LEU A 288 -9.05 -17.13 -7.73
C LEU A 288 -9.64 -15.75 -7.37
N ILE A 289 -8.84 -14.87 -6.77
CA ILE A 289 -9.29 -13.59 -6.21
C ILE A 289 -8.40 -12.45 -6.69
N GLY A 290 -8.94 -11.59 -7.56
CA GLY A 290 -8.23 -10.46 -8.20
C GLY A 290 -7.47 -10.83 -9.49
N VAL A 291 -7.59 -12.09 -9.92
CA VAL A 291 -7.03 -12.64 -11.17
C VAL A 291 -8.11 -13.26 -12.04
N ASP A 292 -7.82 -13.42 -13.33
CA ASP A 292 -8.72 -14.07 -14.28
C ASP A 292 -8.84 -15.58 -14.02
N ALA A 293 -9.72 -16.25 -14.75
CA ALA A 293 -9.95 -17.69 -14.65
C ALA A 293 -8.72 -18.56 -14.97
N THR A 294 -7.65 -17.98 -15.55
CA THR A 294 -6.37 -18.68 -15.77
C THR A 294 -5.45 -18.59 -14.56
N GLY A 295 -5.70 -17.65 -13.65
CA GLY A 295 -4.87 -17.36 -12.49
C GLY A 295 -3.55 -16.67 -12.84
N SER A 296 -3.43 -16.12 -14.06
CA SER A 296 -2.18 -15.56 -14.58
C SER A 296 -2.29 -14.12 -15.06
N ARG A 297 -3.51 -13.59 -15.24
CA ARG A 297 -3.73 -12.20 -15.65
C ARG A 297 -4.51 -11.44 -14.59
N LEU A 298 -4.27 -10.14 -14.56
CA LEU A 298 -4.94 -9.21 -13.66
C LEU A 298 -6.44 -9.11 -13.98
N LEU A 299 -7.27 -9.21 -12.94
CA LEU A 299 -8.70 -8.93 -12.99
C LEU A 299 -9.12 -8.32 -11.65
N HIS A 300 -8.61 -7.12 -11.42
CA HIS A 300 -8.48 -6.52 -10.09
C HIS A 300 -9.80 -6.44 -9.31
N ASN A 301 -9.74 -6.70 -8.00
CA ASN A 301 -10.60 -6.04 -7.02
C ASN A 301 -9.81 -4.88 -6.39
N ASP A 302 -10.46 -4.02 -5.58
CA ASP A 302 -9.71 -3.07 -4.75
C ASP A 302 -8.99 -3.80 -3.60
N LYS A 303 -9.73 -4.62 -2.85
CA LYS A 303 -9.20 -5.47 -1.76
C LYS A 303 -9.59 -6.92 -2.00
N GLY A 304 -8.69 -7.86 -1.68
CA GLY A 304 -8.93 -9.28 -1.85
C GLY A 304 -9.90 -9.85 -0.81
N ILE A 305 -9.39 -10.11 0.39
CA ILE A 305 -10.17 -10.65 1.52
C ILE A 305 -10.04 -9.72 2.72
N VAL A 306 -11.16 -9.34 3.32
CA VAL A 306 -11.23 -8.47 4.50
C VAL A 306 -11.95 -9.21 5.61
N ILE A 307 -11.32 -9.33 6.79
CA ILE A 307 -11.90 -9.90 8.01
C ILE A 307 -11.90 -8.82 9.08
N LYS A 308 -13.08 -8.39 9.54
CA LYS A 308 -13.15 -7.33 10.56
C LYS A 308 -14.29 -7.43 11.55
N SER A 309 -14.18 -6.64 12.62
CA SER A 309 -15.26 -6.43 13.59
C SER A 309 -15.75 -7.72 14.26
N LEU A 310 -14.84 -8.45 14.92
CA LEU A 310 -15.13 -9.68 15.68
C LEU A 310 -15.50 -10.90 14.82
N ALA A 311 -14.97 -11.00 13.60
CA ALA A 311 -15.10 -12.17 12.74
C ALA A 311 -13.96 -13.16 13.06
N HIS A 312 -14.19 -14.03 14.06
CA HIS A 312 -13.15 -14.90 14.64
C HIS A 312 -13.12 -16.29 14.02
N GLY A 313 -11.97 -16.96 14.04
CA GLY A 313 -11.90 -18.41 13.79
C GLY A 313 -12.24 -18.83 12.35
N ASN A 314 -11.93 -18.00 11.35
CA ASN A 314 -12.15 -18.31 9.94
C ASN A 314 -10.85 -18.82 9.28
N PHE A 315 -11.00 -19.58 8.19
CA PHE A 315 -9.91 -20.25 7.48
C PHE A 315 -9.80 -19.77 6.03
N ILE A 316 -8.63 -19.27 5.66
CA ILE A 316 -8.26 -18.91 4.29
C ILE A 316 -7.21 -19.91 3.81
N GLY A 317 -7.61 -20.80 2.92
CA GLY A 317 -6.80 -21.87 2.37
C GLY A 317 -6.76 -23.13 3.24
N GLY A 318 -5.78 -23.99 2.99
CA GLY A 318 -5.62 -25.27 3.67
C GLY A 318 -4.31 -25.96 3.30
N SER A 319 -4.04 -27.13 3.90
CA SER A 319 -2.78 -27.87 3.68
C SER A 319 -2.70 -28.60 2.35
N GLU A 320 -3.83 -28.83 1.70
CA GLU A 320 -3.92 -29.56 0.43
C GLU A 320 -3.77 -28.60 -0.76
N PRO A 321 -3.07 -28.97 -1.84
CA PRO A 321 -2.91 -28.11 -3.01
C PRO A 321 -4.23 -27.60 -3.61
N GLY A 322 -5.30 -28.41 -3.58
CA GLY A 322 -6.62 -28.01 -4.06
C GLY A 322 -7.30 -26.94 -3.20
N ALA A 323 -6.93 -26.79 -1.93
CA ALA A 323 -7.46 -25.77 -1.04
C ALA A 323 -6.79 -24.39 -1.22
N ARG A 324 -5.70 -24.30 -1.99
CA ARG A 324 -4.92 -23.08 -2.21
C ARG A 324 -5.73 -22.02 -2.92
N ASN A 325 -5.88 -20.86 -2.28
CA ASN A 325 -6.35 -19.67 -3.00
C ASN A 325 -5.19 -18.97 -3.71
N ILE A 326 -5.49 -18.33 -4.84
CA ILE A 326 -4.63 -17.36 -5.51
C ILE A 326 -5.23 -15.98 -5.27
N ILE A 327 -4.54 -15.16 -4.47
CA ILE A 327 -5.01 -13.85 -4.00
C ILE A 327 -4.03 -12.79 -4.50
N SER A 328 -4.27 -12.32 -5.72
CA SER A 328 -3.29 -11.53 -6.46
C SER A 328 -3.99 -10.47 -7.28
N GLY A 329 -3.29 -9.39 -7.61
CA GLY A 329 -3.86 -8.32 -8.42
C GLY A 329 -4.95 -7.52 -7.72
N ASN A 330 -5.02 -7.50 -6.39
CA ASN A 330 -5.93 -6.58 -5.69
C ASN A 330 -5.20 -5.23 -5.53
N LEU A 331 -5.85 -4.10 -5.82
CA LEU A 331 -5.13 -2.81 -5.94
C LEU A 331 -4.48 -2.35 -4.63
N GLN A 332 -5.18 -2.44 -3.50
CA GLN A 332 -4.70 -2.02 -2.19
C GLN A 332 -4.08 -3.17 -1.39
N ILE A 333 -4.87 -4.19 -1.04
CA ILE A 333 -4.47 -5.21 -0.08
C ILE A 333 -4.96 -6.60 -0.51
N GLY A 334 -4.11 -7.62 -0.33
CA GLY A 334 -4.48 -9.02 -0.54
C GLY A 334 -5.41 -9.54 0.56
N ILE A 335 -4.92 -9.60 1.79
CA ILE A 335 -5.70 -10.01 2.97
C ILE A 335 -5.55 -8.97 4.09
N TYR A 336 -6.66 -8.49 4.63
CA TYR A 336 -6.71 -7.52 5.72
C TYR A 336 -7.49 -8.08 6.91
N ILE A 337 -6.92 -8.02 8.12
CA ILE A 337 -7.55 -8.48 9.37
C ILE A 337 -7.53 -7.35 10.41
N GLU A 338 -8.69 -6.98 10.93
CA GLU A 338 -8.82 -5.92 11.95
C GLU A 338 -9.78 -6.34 13.06
N ALA A 339 -9.40 -6.11 14.33
CA ALA A 339 -10.21 -6.42 15.51
C ALA A 339 -10.88 -7.81 15.42
N SER A 340 -10.14 -8.80 14.92
CA SER A 340 -10.60 -10.15 14.61
C SER A 340 -9.48 -11.13 14.90
N ASP A 341 -9.86 -12.25 15.53
CA ASP A 341 -8.91 -13.13 16.22
C ASP A 341 -9.04 -14.58 15.77
N GLU A 342 -7.99 -15.36 16.03
CA GLU A 342 -7.97 -16.82 15.81
C GLU A 342 -8.22 -17.25 14.35
N ASN A 343 -8.08 -16.33 13.39
CA ASN A 343 -8.17 -16.65 11.97
C ASN A 343 -6.88 -17.32 11.49
N VAL A 344 -7.01 -18.21 10.50
CA VAL A 344 -5.92 -19.01 9.95
C VAL A 344 -5.79 -18.77 8.45
N ILE A 345 -4.62 -18.36 7.99
CA ILE A 345 -4.28 -18.18 6.57
C ILE A 345 -3.19 -19.21 6.24
N ALA A 346 -3.50 -20.26 5.49
CA ALA A 346 -2.55 -21.34 5.20
C ALA A 346 -2.59 -21.82 3.75
N GLY A 347 -1.43 -22.11 3.17
CA GLY A 347 -1.29 -22.77 1.88
C GLY A 347 -1.64 -21.92 0.65
N ASN A 348 -1.73 -20.59 0.78
CA ASN A 348 -2.15 -19.67 -0.28
C ASN A 348 -0.98 -19.11 -1.08
N TYR A 349 -1.26 -18.68 -2.30
CA TYR A 349 -0.37 -17.83 -3.09
C TYR A 349 -0.94 -16.42 -3.12
N ILE A 350 -0.14 -15.45 -2.69
CA ILE A 350 -0.54 -14.07 -2.48
C ILE A 350 0.43 -13.18 -3.26
N GLY A 351 -0.09 -12.44 -4.24
CA GLY A 351 0.66 -11.58 -5.17
C GLY A 351 1.34 -12.29 -6.36
N THR A 352 1.38 -13.64 -6.37
CA THR A 352 1.94 -14.43 -7.48
C THR A 352 0.85 -14.98 -8.41
N ASP A 353 1.26 -15.50 -9.57
CA ASP A 353 0.37 -16.29 -10.42
C ASP A 353 0.03 -17.65 -9.77
N ALA A 354 -0.86 -18.41 -10.42
CA ALA A 354 -1.26 -19.74 -9.97
C ALA A 354 -0.10 -20.75 -9.88
N THR A 355 1.03 -20.49 -10.53
CA THR A 355 2.23 -21.35 -10.45
C THR A 355 3.09 -21.03 -9.22
N GLY A 356 3.01 -19.79 -8.72
CA GLY A 356 3.86 -19.30 -7.63
C GLY A 356 5.29 -18.98 -8.10
N THR A 357 5.53 -18.93 -9.40
CA THR A 357 6.87 -18.71 -9.98
C THR A 357 7.00 -17.36 -10.69
N ARG A 358 5.88 -16.66 -10.91
CA ARG A 358 5.84 -15.36 -11.57
C ARG A 358 4.93 -14.41 -10.82
N ALA A 359 5.23 -13.12 -10.90
CA ALA A 359 4.31 -12.08 -10.46
C ALA A 359 3.20 -11.89 -11.51
N VAL A 360 1.99 -11.56 -11.07
CA VAL A 360 0.86 -11.23 -11.95
C VAL A 360 0.96 -9.75 -12.32
N VAL A 361 1.82 -9.35 -13.27
CA VAL A 361 2.00 -7.93 -13.65
C VAL A 361 2.19 -7.73 -15.16
N GLU A 362 1.41 -6.80 -15.73
CA GLU A 362 1.80 -6.02 -16.91
C GLU A 362 2.34 -4.67 -16.40
N GLY A 363 3.67 -4.50 -16.34
CA GLY A 363 4.30 -3.21 -16.01
C GLY A 363 4.05 -2.67 -14.59
N SER A 364 5.00 -2.94 -13.70
CA SER A 364 5.10 -2.50 -12.28
C SER A 364 4.15 -3.19 -11.27
N LEU A 365 4.66 -3.42 -10.05
CA LEU A 365 3.98 -4.04 -8.90
C LEU A 365 2.62 -3.34 -8.71
N GLN A 366 1.48 -4.03 -8.76
CA GLN A 366 0.15 -3.40 -8.71
C GLN A 366 -0.53 -3.47 -7.33
N GLN A 367 -0.34 -4.55 -6.58
CA GLN A 367 -0.95 -4.76 -5.26
C GLN A 367 -0.12 -4.10 -4.15
N GLY A 368 -0.76 -3.30 -3.29
CA GLY A 368 -0.13 -2.62 -2.15
C GLY A 368 0.52 -3.59 -1.14
N ASN A 369 -0.23 -4.02 -0.12
CA ASN A 369 0.22 -4.99 0.88
C ASN A 369 -0.23 -6.42 0.54
N GLY A 370 0.56 -7.41 0.94
CA GLY A 370 0.19 -8.83 0.86
C GLY A 370 -0.83 -9.21 1.92
N VAL A 371 -0.37 -9.29 3.17
CA VAL A 371 -1.19 -9.59 4.36
C VAL A 371 -1.00 -8.51 5.42
N GLU A 372 -2.09 -7.99 5.94
CA GLU A 372 -2.09 -6.94 6.95
C GLU A 372 -2.88 -7.39 8.18
N PHE A 373 -2.19 -7.47 9.32
CA PHE A 373 -2.79 -7.46 10.63
C PHE A 373 -2.89 -6.00 11.06
N ASN A 374 -4.11 -5.49 11.19
CA ASN A 374 -4.40 -4.14 11.62
C ASN A 374 -5.08 -4.15 13.01
N THR A 375 -5.53 -2.98 13.43
CA THR A 375 -5.81 -2.54 14.78
C THR A 375 -6.47 -3.61 15.62
N LEU A 376 -5.80 -3.99 16.71
CA LEU A 376 -6.26 -4.96 17.71
C LEU A 376 -6.53 -6.38 17.19
N ALA A 377 -5.96 -6.80 16.06
CA ALA A 377 -6.01 -8.20 15.62
C ALA A 377 -5.09 -9.09 16.48
N LYS A 378 -5.61 -10.22 16.99
CA LYS A 378 -4.88 -11.07 17.95
C LYS A 378 -4.97 -12.55 17.65
N ASN A 379 -3.97 -13.31 18.10
CA ASN A 379 -3.96 -14.77 18.07
C ASN A 379 -4.20 -15.39 16.66
N ASN A 380 -4.04 -14.63 15.59
CA ASN A 380 -4.19 -15.13 14.23
C ASN A 380 -2.93 -15.91 13.81
N VAL A 381 -3.09 -16.80 12.83
CA VAL A 381 -2.00 -17.63 12.30
C VAL A 381 -1.87 -17.41 10.80
N LEU A 382 -0.70 -16.92 10.39
CA LEU A 382 -0.29 -16.85 8.99
C LEU A 382 0.71 -17.98 8.71
N GLY A 383 0.26 -19.04 8.05
CA GLY A 383 1.05 -20.17 7.60
C GLY A 383 1.02 -21.36 8.55
N GLY A 384 2.12 -22.12 8.56
CA GLY A 384 2.32 -23.29 9.41
C GLY A 384 3.63 -24.00 9.10
N MET A 385 4.11 -24.81 10.04
CA MET A 385 5.42 -25.48 9.92
C MET A 385 5.44 -26.66 8.92
N ARG A 386 4.27 -27.09 8.43
CA ARG A 386 4.17 -28.15 7.41
C ARG A 386 4.22 -27.53 6.01
N PRO A 387 4.92 -28.12 5.03
CA PRO A 387 5.03 -27.56 3.68
C PRO A 387 3.70 -27.21 3.01
N GLY A 388 2.64 -27.99 3.23
CA GLY A 388 1.31 -27.71 2.67
C GLY A 388 0.62 -26.46 3.25
N GLN A 389 1.01 -26.02 4.45
CA GLN A 389 0.43 -24.84 5.11
C GLN A 389 1.15 -23.53 4.77
N ARG A 390 2.28 -23.62 4.07
CA ARG A 390 3.10 -22.47 3.68
C ARG A 390 2.37 -21.57 2.71
N ASN A 391 2.30 -20.28 3.04
CA ASN A 391 1.93 -19.27 2.04
C ASN A 391 3.16 -18.81 1.26
N VAL A 392 2.94 -18.39 0.01
CA VAL A 392 3.90 -17.63 -0.80
C VAL A 392 3.37 -16.21 -0.92
N ILE A 393 4.13 -15.22 -0.44
CA ILE A 393 3.70 -13.82 -0.28
C ILE A 393 4.73 -12.91 -0.95
N SER A 394 4.46 -12.56 -2.20
CA SER A 394 5.49 -12.02 -3.11
C SER A 394 4.89 -11.13 -4.18
N GLY A 395 5.64 -10.14 -4.67
CA GLY A 395 5.19 -9.22 -5.73
C GLY A 395 4.38 -8.02 -5.24
N HIS A 396 4.58 -7.57 -4.00
CA HIS A 396 3.85 -6.46 -3.38
C HIS A 396 4.61 -5.12 -3.46
N LYS A 397 3.88 -4.01 -3.67
CA LYS A 397 4.42 -2.64 -3.77
C LYS A 397 5.10 -2.18 -2.48
N VAL A 398 4.58 -2.60 -1.33
CA VAL A 398 5.02 -2.11 -0.02
C VAL A 398 5.46 -3.27 0.87
N TYR A 399 4.55 -3.90 1.61
CA TYR A 399 4.90 -4.99 2.52
C TYR A 399 4.37 -6.33 2.03
N GLY A 400 5.17 -7.38 2.18
CA GLY A 400 4.66 -8.75 2.13
C GLY A 400 3.68 -8.98 3.28
N VAL A 401 4.14 -8.72 4.51
CA VAL A 401 3.33 -8.80 5.73
C VAL A 401 3.52 -7.54 6.56
N VAL A 402 2.45 -6.99 7.13
CA VAL A 402 2.53 -5.86 8.07
C VAL A 402 1.69 -6.11 9.32
N TYR A 403 2.23 -5.72 10.47
CA TYR A 403 1.51 -5.61 11.74
C TYR A 403 1.38 -4.13 12.10
N TYR A 404 0.16 -3.67 12.27
CA TYR A 404 -0.17 -2.26 12.45
C TYR A 404 -1.26 -2.08 13.52
N GLY A 405 -1.08 -1.13 14.44
CA GLY A 405 -2.10 -0.75 15.42
C GLY A 405 -2.27 -1.73 16.60
N HIS A 406 -1.24 -1.96 17.40
CA HIS A 406 -1.32 -2.80 18.60
C HIS A 406 -1.78 -4.25 18.33
N CYS A 407 -1.27 -4.86 17.26
CA CYS A 407 -1.46 -6.28 16.99
C CYS A 407 -0.66 -7.14 17.98
N GLU A 408 -1.26 -8.20 18.53
CA GLU A 408 -0.56 -9.04 19.50
C GLU A 408 -0.80 -10.55 19.38
N ARG A 409 0.23 -11.34 19.75
CA ARG A 409 0.19 -12.81 19.79
C ARG A 409 -0.19 -13.47 18.45
N ASN A 410 -0.04 -12.75 17.34
CA ASN A 410 -0.19 -13.33 16.02
C ASN A 410 1.07 -14.13 15.68
N ARG A 411 0.90 -15.20 14.90
CA ARG A 411 1.97 -16.13 14.56
C ARG A 411 2.14 -16.20 13.05
N THR A 412 3.30 -15.77 12.55
CA THR A 412 3.69 -15.90 11.13
C THR A 412 4.70 -17.03 11.01
N LEU A 413 4.25 -18.17 10.47
CA LEU A 413 4.94 -19.45 10.54
C LEU A 413 5.21 -20.06 9.16
N GLY A 414 6.46 -20.40 8.86
CA GLY A 414 6.78 -21.28 7.74
C GLY A 414 6.52 -20.73 6.32
N ASN A 415 6.29 -19.42 6.18
CA ASN A 415 5.94 -18.77 4.91
C ASN A 415 7.17 -18.48 4.04
N TYR A 416 6.96 -18.34 2.74
CA TYR A 416 7.94 -17.81 1.78
C TYR A 416 7.53 -16.39 1.40
N ILE A 417 8.39 -15.42 1.66
CA ILE A 417 8.10 -14.00 1.54
C ILE A 417 9.19 -13.33 0.71
N GLY A 418 8.82 -12.87 -0.50
CA GLY A 418 9.73 -12.23 -1.47
C GLY A 418 10.43 -13.21 -2.43
N THR A 419 10.03 -14.49 -2.43
CA THR A 419 10.57 -15.52 -3.33
C THR A 419 9.48 -16.24 -4.12
N ASP A 420 9.88 -17.05 -5.10
CA ASP A 420 9.03 -18.06 -5.72
C ASP A 420 8.61 -19.17 -4.73
N ALA A 421 7.67 -20.01 -5.14
CA ALA A 421 7.17 -21.15 -4.36
C ALA A 421 8.22 -22.22 -4.08
N ALA A 422 9.32 -22.26 -4.83
CA ALA A 422 10.45 -23.14 -4.58
C ALA A 422 11.43 -22.57 -3.54
N GLY A 423 11.35 -21.26 -3.26
CA GLY A 423 12.29 -20.54 -2.40
C GLY A 423 13.70 -20.45 -3.02
N ARG A 424 13.77 -20.37 -4.36
CA ARG A 424 15.02 -20.41 -5.13
C ARG A 424 15.25 -19.17 -5.98
N SER A 425 14.20 -18.42 -6.29
CA SER A 425 14.27 -17.20 -7.10
C SER A 425 13.61 -16.04 -6.38
N ALA A 426 14.16 -14.84 -6.54
CA ALA A 426 13.54 -13.62 -6.00
C ALA A 426 12.26 -13.29 -6.76
N LEU A 427 11.23 -12.92 -6.01
CA LEU A 427 9.95 -12.43 -6.50
C LEU A 427 9.54 -11.26 -5.58
N PRO A 428 10.18 -10.10 -5.75
CA PRO A 428 10.35 -9.12 -4.69
C PRO A 428 9.04 -8.51 -4.19
N ASN A 429 8.96 -8.32 -2.87
CA ASN A 429 8.21 -7.21 -2.28
C ASN A 429 9.16 -6.02 -2.10
N ALA A 430 8.65 -4.81 -1.81
CA ALA A 430 9.54 -3.74 -1.36
C ALA A 430 10.16 -4.10 0.00
N THR A 431 9.36 -4.43 1.02
CA THR A 431 9.83 -4.99 2.30
C THR A 431 9.13 -6.31 2.59
N GLY A 432 9.84 -7.28 3.16
CA GLY A 432 9.27 -8.59 3.50
C GLY A 432 8.22 -8.48 4.61
N ILE A 433 8.64 -8.14 5.82
CA ILE A 433 7.75 -7.98 6.99
C ILE A 433 8.00 -6.64 7.69
N CYS A 434 6.94 -5.90 8.00
CA CYS A 434 6.99 -4.72 8.87
C CYS A 434 6.22 -4.96 10.18
N VAL A 435 6.80 -4.59 11.32
CA VAL A 435 6.13 -4.60 12.63
C VAL A 435 6.15 -3.17 13.16
N ASP A 436 4.97 -2.57 13.28
CA ASP A 436 4.81 -1.14 13.53
C ASP A 436 3.63 -0.83 14.47
N CYS A 437 3.47 0.45 14.80
CA CYS A 437 2.41 1.07 15.57
C CYS A 437 2.09 0.30 16.85
N ALA A 438 3.13 0.09 17.65
CA ALA A 438 3.08 -0.57 18.95
C ALA A 438 2.56 -2.02 18.94
N SER A 439 2.76 -2.73 17.83
CA SER A 439 2.47 -4.16 17.73
C SER A 439 3.50 -4.99 18.53
N HIS A 440 3.02 -5.91 19.37
CA HIS A 440 3.86 -6.56 20.37
C HIS A 440 3.53 -8.04 20.58
N HIS A 441 4.48 -8.81 21.12
CA HIS A 441 4.28 -10.24 21.41
C HIS A 441 3.90 -11.11 20.20
N ASN A 442 4.24 -10.69 18.98
CA ASN A 442 4.01 -11.49 17.77
C ASN A 442 5.20 -12.44 17.54
N ASP A 443 4.92 -13.64 17.05
CA ASP A 443 5.91 -14.70 16.80
C ASP A 443 6.11 -14.92 15.30
N ILE A 444 7.31 -14.61 14.81
CA ILE A 444 7.71 -14.77 13.41
C ILE A 444 8.72 -15.92 13.37
N ALA A 445 8.28 -17.10 12.93
CA ALA A 445 9.08 -18.30 13.03
C ALA A 445 9.15 -19.18 11.76
N GLY A 446 10.34 -19.68 11.45
CA GLY A 446 10.52 -20.67 10.38
C GLY A 446 10.26 -20.16 8.96
N ASN A 447 10.22 -18.84 8.74
CA ASN A 447 9.92 -18.26 7.43
C ASN A 447 11.19 -18.11 6.58
N LEU A 448 11.01 -18.14 5.26
CA LEU A 448 11.99 -17.68 4.28
C LEU A 448 11.65 -16.23 3.89
N ILE A 449 12.53 -15.28 4.19
CA ILE A 449 12.29 -13.85 4.01
C ILE A 449 13.45 -13.28 3.20
N SER A 450 13.31 -13.33 1.89
CA SER A 450 14.43 -13.15 0.96
C SER A 450 14.00 -12.49 -0.34
N GLY A 451 14.94 -11.92 -1.09
CA GLY A 451 14.66 -11.35 -2.41
C GLY A 451 13.84 -10.07 -2.41
N ASN A 452 13.62 -9.43 -1.24
CA ASN A 452 12.91 -8.16 -1.14
C ASN A 452 13.82 -6.99 -1.58
N LEU A 453 13.23 -5.90 -2.08
CA LEU A 453 14.02 -4.78 -2.61
C LEU A 453 14.74 -3.99 -1.52
N ASN A 454 14.08 -3.80 -0.37
CA ASN A 454 14.59 -3.10 0.80
C ASN A 454 14.89 -4.12 1.92
N TYR A 455 14.08 -4.12 2.97
CA TYR A 455 14.35 -4.92 4.16
C TYR A 455 13.72 -6.30 4.07
N GLY A 456 14.40 -7.31 4.61
CA GLY A 456 13.75 -8.56 4.96
C GLY A 456 12.70 -8.30 6.03
N LEU A 457 13.10 -7.68 7.14
CA LEU A 457 12.21 -7.27 8.23
C LEU A 457 12.52 -5.86 8.74
N PHE A 458 11.48 -5.16 9.19
CA PHE A 458 11.58 -3.83 9.78
C PHE A 458 10.72 -3.72 11.04
N PHE A 459 11.33 -3.57 12.20
CA PHE A 459 10.67 -3.30 13.48
C PHE A 459 10.84 -1.83 13.83
N VAL A 460 9.75 -1.11 13.94
CA VAL A 460 9.77 0.36 14.03
C VAL A 460 8.68 0.88 14.96
N THR A 461 8.83 2.13 15.35
CA THR A 461 8.01 2.90 16.30
C THR A 461 8.03 2.40 17.75
N ARG A 462 7.69 3.32 18.65
CA ARG A 462 7.67 3.08 20.09
C ARG A 462 6.51 2.17 20.46
N GLY A 463 6.79 1.18 21.32
CA GLY A 463 5.82 0.17 21.76
C GLY A 463 5.83 -1.08 20.87
N THR A 464 6.64 -1.11 19.81
CA THR A 464 6.92 -2.35 19.08
C THR A 464 7.88 -3.18 19.91
N GLU A 465 7.32 -4.07 20.72
CA GLU A 465 8.05 -4.75 21.79
C GLU A 465 7.68 -6.21 21.99
N HIS A 466 8.59 -6.96 22.61
CA HIS A 466 8.38 -8.38 22.92
C HIS A 466 8.04 -9.28 21.72
N ASN A 467 8.30 -8.83 20.49
CA ASN A 467 8.14 -9.67 19.31
C ASN A 467 9.33 -10.63 19.21
N THR A 468 9.07 -11.84 18.75
CA THR A 468 10.07 -12.90 18.61
C THR A 468 10.30 -13.26 17.16
N LEU A 469 11.57 -13.30 16.76
CA LEU A 469 12.01 -13.75 15.44
C LEU A 469 12.89 -14.99 15.62
N ARG A 470 12.43 -16.18 15.20
CA ARG A 470 13.14 -17.44 15.49
C ARG A 470 13.12 -18.46 14.34
N GLY A 471 14.24 -19.12 14.06
CA GLY A 471 14.32 -20.18 13.06
C GLY A 471 14.12 -19.72 11.60
N ASN A 472 14.23 -18.42 11.31
CA ASN A 472 13.98 -17.88 9.97
C ASN A 472 15.25 -17.92 9.09
N LEU A 473 15.05 -18.02 7.78
CA LEU A 473 16.07 -17.87 6.74
C LEU A 473 15.88 -16.52 6.06
N ILE A 474 16.87 -15.63 6.16
CA ILE A 474 16.76 -14.22 5.75
C ILE A 474 17.91 -13.86 4.81
N GLY A 475 17.58 -13.57 3.55
CA GLY A 475 18.54 -13.24 2.48
C GLY A 475 19.15 -14.46 1.77
N THR A 476 18.61 -15.65 2.02
CA THR A 476 19.07 -16.93 1.46
C THR A 476 17.99 -17.64 0.65
N ASP A 477 18.32 -18.76 0.02
CA ASP A 477 17.36 -19.75 -0.49
C ASP A 477 16.75 -20.58 0.64
N ALA A 478 15.77 -21.42 0.30
CA ALA A 478 15.10 -22.33 1.22
C ALA A 478 16.03 -23.35 1.90
N GLY A 479 17.22 -23.60 1.34
CA GLY A 479 18.25 -24.44 1.96
C GLY A 479 19.16 -23.69 2.92
N GLY A 480 19.10 -22.35 2.94
CA GLY A 480 20.02 -21.51 3.69
C GLY A 480 21.45 -21.54 3.15
N THR A 481 21.63 -21.89 1.87
CA THR A 481 22.92 -22.16 1.24
C THR A 481 23.28 -21.22 0.09
N THR A 482 22.28 -20.63 -0.56
CA THR A 482 22.48 -19.70 -1.68
C THR A 482 21.95 -18.33 -1.29
N ALA A 483 22.57 -17.24 -1.75
CA ALA A 483 22.08 -15.90 -1.47
C ALA A 483 20.89 -15.57 -2.39
N ILE A 484 19.80 -15.12 -1.79
CA ILE A 484 18.67 -14.45 -2.46
C ILE A 484 18.49 -13.12 -1.71
N PRO A 485 19.34 -12.12 -2.02
CA PRO A 485 19.55 -10.95 -1.17
C PRO A 485 18.28 -10.12 -0.96
N ASN A 486 18.02 -9.74 0.29
CA ASN A 486 17.41 -8.44 0.58
C ASN A 486 18.50 -7.36 0.57
N ASP A 487 18.14 -6.08 0.72
CA ASP A 487 19.14 -5.04 1.01
C ASP A 487 19.67 -5.19 2.43
N ILE A 488 18.83 -5.01 3.45
CA ILE A 488 19.17 -5.32 4.85
C ILE A 488 18.34 -6.52 5.30
N GLY A 489 18.93 -7.43 6.07
CA GLY A 489 18.20 -8.57 6.62
C GLY A 489 17.11 -8.14 7.61
N LEU A 490 17.51 -7.45 8.69
CA LEU A 490 16.62 -6.94 9.73
C LEU A 490 17.03 -5.53 10.18
N VAL A 491 16.06 -4.63 10.30
CA VAL A 491 16.22 -3.32 10.95
C VAL A 491 15.34 -3.25 12.20
N ILE A 492 15.90 -2.81 13.32
CA ILE A 492 15.18 -2.48 14.56
C ILE A 492 15.44 -1.01 14.87
N SER A 493 14.39 -0.20 14.92
CA SER A 493 14.54 1.26 14.92
C SER A 493 13.41 2.02 15.63
N THR A 494 13.59 3.35 15.73
CA THR A 494 12.58 4.34 16.11
C THR A 494 11.84 3.99 17.41
N GLY A 495 12.56 3.49 18.41
CA GLY A 495 11.99 3.21 19.72
C GLY A 495 11.45 1.79 19.93
N ALA A 496 11.63 0.88 18.96
CA ALA A 496 11.35 -0.54 19.15
C ALA A 496 12.25 -1.13 20.25
N SER A 497 11.67 -1.87 21.19
CA SER A 497 12.38 -2.33 22.38
C SER A 497 12.02 -3.73 22.81
N GLU A 498 12.90 -4.41 23.55
CA GLU A 498 12.58 -5.69 24.21
C GLU A 498 12.16 -6.82 23.25
N ASN A 499 12.54 -6.71 21.97
CA ASN A 499 12.31 -7.75 20.97
C ASN A 499 13.45 -8.78 21.00
N VAL A 500 13.14 -10.02 20.64
CA VAL A 500 14.09 -11.14 20.64
C VAL A 500 14.30 -11.65 19.22
N VAL A 501 15.56 -11.68 18.79
CA VAL A 501 16.02 -12.21 17.52
C VAL A 501 16.89 -13.43 17.81
N GLY A 502 16.32 -14.61 17.59
CA GLY A 502 16.94 -15.90 17.83
C GLY A 502 16.61 -16.44 19.22
N GLY A 503 17.54 -17.21 19.80
CA GLY A 503 17.37 -17.84 21.10
C GLY A 503 18.49 -18.84 21.42
N GLY A 504 18.49 -19.36 22.65
CA GLY A 504 19.49 -20.32 23.13
C GLY A 504 19.37 -21.74 22.55
N ARG A 505 18.25 -22.08 21.89
CA ARG A 505 18.04 -23.40 21.29
C ARG A 505 18.35 -23.40 19.79
N ALA A 506 18.67 -24.57 19.24
CA ALA A 506 19.06 -24.69 17.84
C ALA A 506 17.90 -24.35 16.88
N GLU A 507 16.66 -24.66 17.26
CA GLU A 507 15.45 -24.34 16.49
C GLU A 507 15.10 -22.84 16.49
N ASP A 508 15.62 -22.06 17.44
CA ASP A 508 15.37 -20.62 17.50
C ASP A 508 16.30 -19.83 16.57
N ARG A 509 17.39 -20.46 16.11
CA ARG A 509 18.45 -19.81 15.33
C ARG A 509 17.95 -19.30 13.99
N ASN A 510 18.05 -17.99 13.77
CA ASN A 510 17.90 -17.43 12.44
C ASN A 510 19.22 -17.53 11.64
N VAL A 511 19.10 -17.65 10.33
CA VAL A 511 20.20 -17.48 9.36
C VAL A 511 19.96 -16.17 8.63
N ILE A 512 20.80 -15.16 8.88
CA ILE A 512 20.65 -13.80 8.36
C ILE A 512 21.88 -13.47 7.52
N SER A 513 21.82 -13.81 6.25
CA SER A 513 23.00 -13.98 5.40
C SER A 513 22.72 -13.60 3.96
N GLY A 514 23.77 -13.30 3.18
CA GLY A 514 23.67 -13.01 1.76
C GLY A 514 23.02 -11.68 1.40
N ASN A 515 22.73 -10.80 2.36
CA ASN A 515 22.10 -9.50 2.10
C ASN A 515 23.09 -8.49 1.46
N ARG A 516 22.57 -7.50 0.71
CA ARG A 516 23.41 -6.51 -0.01
C ARG A 516 24.14 -5.58 0.96
N GLN A 517 23.52 -5.25 2.08
CA GLN A 517 24.00 -4.42 3.17
C GLN A 517 24.14 -5.24 4.46
N SER A 518 23.67 -4.76 5.62
CA SER A 518 23.86 -5.41 6.91
C SER A 518 22.95 -6.64 7.08
N GLY A 519 23.41 -7.63 7.85
CA GLY A 519 22.52 -8.68 8.33
C GLY A 519 21.48 -8.10 9.29
N ILE A 520 21.94 -7.45 10.36
CA ILE A 520 21.09 -6.78 11.35
C ILE A 520 21.55 -5.35 11.57
N MET A 521 20.62 -4.40 11.67
CA MET A 521 20.88 -3.03 12.09
C MET A 521 19.93 -2.63 13.22
N ILE A 522 20.49 -2.16 14.34
CA ILE A 522 19.75 -1.59 15.46
C ILE A 522 20.14 -0.12 15.54
N THR A 523 19.15 0.77 15.40
CA THR A 523 19.41 2.20 15.20
C THR A 523 18.34 3.12 15.77
N ASN A 524 18.56 4.42 15.69
CA ASN A 524 17.75 5.50 16.25
C ASN A 524 17.64 5.51 17.79
N ARG A 525 17.20 6.66 18.30
CA ARG A 525 17.01 6.91 19.72
C ARG A 525 15.87 6.06 20.29
N PHE A 526 16.01 5.70 21.57
CA PHE A 526 15.05 4.91 22.35
C PHE A 526 14.90 3.45 21.91
N THR A 527 15.61 3.03 20.86
CA THR A 527 15.69 1.63 20.45
C THR A 527 16.60 0.89 21.44
N ARG A 528 15.98 0.12 22.35
CA ARG A 528 16.67 -0.40 23.52
C ARG A 528 16.25 -1.78 23.96
N ALA A 529 17.11 -2.45 24.73
CA ALA A 529 16.80 -3.74 25.35
C ALA A 529 16.40 -4.85 24.36
N ASN A 530 16.72 -4.70 23.07
CA ASN A 530 16.52 -5.77 22.10
C ASN A 530 17.65 -6.80 22.25
N ARG A 531 17.32 -8.08 22.01
CA ARG A 531 18.22 -9.20 22.22
C ARG A 531 18.44 -9.98 20.94
N VAL A 532 19.66 -9.96 20.43
CA VAL A 532 20.12 -10.77 19.29
C VAL A 532 20.90 -11.95 19.84
N GLU A 533 20.31 -13.13 19.86
CA GLU A 533 20.88 -14.33 20.49
C GLU A 533 20.97 -15.53 19.54
N GLY A 534 22.12 -16.21 19.51
CA GLY A 534 22.21 -17.58 18.95
C GLY A 534 22.06 -17.69 17.43
N ASN A 535 22.17 -16.59 16.69
CA ASN A 535 21.95 -16.53 15.24
C ASN A 535 23.21 -16.84 14.42
N TYR A 536 23.01 -17.20 13.16
CA TYR A 536 24.04 -17.28 12.13
C TYR A 536 23.94 -16.05 11.23
N ILE A 537 24.99 -15.24 11.18
CA ILE A 537 25.00 -13.93 10.50
C ILE A 537 26.22 -13.87 9.56
N GLY A 538 25.96 -13.93 8.26
CA GLY A 538 26.99 -13.94 7.21
C GLY A 538 27.56 -15.33 6.89
N VAL A 539 26.98 -16.39 7.45
CA VAL A 539 27.31 -17.80 7.17
C VAL A 539 26.06 -18.56 6.72
N ASP A 540 26.26 -19.69 6.06
CA ASP A 540 25.15 -20.56 5.63
C ASP A 540 24.49 -21.30 6.80
N ALA A 541 23.39 -22.02 6.54
CA ALA A 541 22.63 -22.72 7.57
C ALA A 541 23.43 -23.78 8.35
N SER A 542 24.58 -24.24 7.84
CA SER A 542 25.47 -25.14 8.57
C SER A 542 26.33 -24.40 9.61
N GLY A 543 26.53 -23.10 9.43
CA GLY A 543 27.47 -22.28 10.21
C GLY A 543 28.94 -22.52 9.85
N THR A 544 29.22 -23.27 8.78
CA THR A 544 30.58 -23.70 8.40
C THR A 544 31.10 -23.10 7.10
N ARG A 545 30.26 -22.38 6.34
CA ARG A 545 30.65 -21.73 5.08
C ARG A 545 30.16 -20.29 5.05
N ALA A 546 30.97 -19.40 4.50
CA ALA A 546 30.62 -18.00 4.34
C ALA A 546 29.47 -17.81 3.33
N LEU A 547 28.52 -16.95 3.69
CA LEU A 547 27.44 -16.45 2.87
C LEU A 547 27.22 -14.98 3.25
N GLY A 548 28.28 -14.19 3.10
CA GLY A 548 28.42 -12.88 3.75
C GLY A 548 27.35 -11.86 3.41
N ASN A 549 26.94 -11.09 4.41
CA ASN A 549 26.34 -9.77 4.22
C ASN A 549 27.45 -8.75 3.89
N LYS A 550 27.12 -7.46 3.66
CA LYS A 550 28.13 -6.39 3.68
C LYS A 550 28.72 -6.27 5.08
N HIS A 551 27.87 -6.07 6.08
CA HIS A 551 28.20 -6.03 7.50
C HIS A 551 27.41 -7.11 8.25
N GLY A 552 27.92 -7.67 9.33
CA GLY A 552 27.17 -8.61 10.15
C GLY A 552 26.06 -7.91 10.94
N VAL A 553 26.43 -7.22 12.01
CA VAL A 553 25.52 -6.48 12.90
C VAL A 553 26.01 -5.04 13.09
N ILE A 554 25.10 -4.07 12.99
CA ILE A 554 25.36 -2.65 13.25
C ILE A 554 24.52 -2.16 14.44
N LEU A 555 25.18 -1.48 15.38
CA LEU A 555 24.58 -0.66 16.43
C LEU A 555 25.02 0.80 16.21
N ALA A 556 24.15 1.65 15.65
CA ALA A 556 24.52 3.01 15.28
C ALA A 556 23.35 4.00 15.47
N THR A 557 23.65 5.26 15.73
CA THR A 557 22.68 6.36 15.85
C THR A 557 21.79 6.26 17.10
N PHE A 558 22.40 6.29 18.30
CA PHE A 558 21.75 6.29 19.63
C PHE A 558 21.06 5.01 20.17
N PRO A 559 21.31 3.77 19.70
CA PRO A 559 20.72 2.58 20.32
C PRO A 559 21.37 2.32 21.69
N GLU A 560 20.57 1.89 22.66
CA GLU A 560 21.05 1.70 24.04
C GLU A 560 20.62 0.38 24.69
N ALA A 561 21.46 -0.16 25.58
CA ALA A 561 21.11 -1.32 26.40
C ALA A 561 20.68 -2.59 25.61
N ASN A 562 21.10 -2.74 24.35
CA ASN A 562 20.80 -3.94 23.56
C ASN A 562 21.82 -5.05 23.85
N VAL A 563 21.42 -6.30 23.65
CA VAL A 563 22.24 -7.48 23.91
C VAL A 563 22.51 -8.22 22.61
N VAL A 564 23.79 -8.45 22.28
CA VAL A 564 24.22 -9.29 21.16
C VAL A 564 25.04 -10.45 21.72
N THR A 565 24.50 -11.66 21.71
CA THR A 565 25.17 -12.80 22.37
C THR A 565 25.02 -14.15 21.69
N GLY A 566 26.05 -15.00 21.79
CA GLY A 566 25.97 -16.39 21.30
C GLY A 566 25.85 -16.51 19.77
N ASN A 567 26.06 -15.44 19.00
CA ASN A 567 25.90 -15.45 17.55
C ASN A 567 27.20 -15.87 16.85
N VAL A 568 27.09 -16.45 15.66
CA VAL A 568 28.18 -16.58 14.69
C VAL A 568 28.09 -15.40 13.72
N ILE A 569 29.07 -14.50 13.74
CA ILE A 569 29.11 -13.26 12.95
C ILE A 569 30.37 -13.25 12.08
N SER A 570 30.28 -13.88 10.91
CA SER A 570 31.45 -14.31 10.14
C SER A 570 31.19 -14.22 8.64
N GLY A 571 32.26 -14.25 7.84
CA GLY A 571 32.19 -14.28 6.38
C GLY A 571 31.64 -13.01 5.73
N ASN A 572 31.45 -11.91 6.48
CA ASN A 572 30.91 -10.66 5.95
C ASN A 572 31.95 -9.91 5.12
N ARG A 573 31.49 -9.16 4.10
CA ARG A 573 32.37 -8.47 3.13
C ARG A 573 33.12 -7.27 3.71
N THR A 574 32.83 -6.87 4.94
CA THR A 574 33.53 -5.79 5.65
C THR A 574 33.70 -6.14 7.13
N ALA A 575 32.99 -5.49 8.05
CA ALA A 575 33.03 -5.74 9.48
C ALA A 575 32.01 -6.80 9.92
N GLY A 576 32.38 -7.63 10.89
CA GLY A 576 31.45 -8.50 11.60
C GLY A 576 30.46 -7.68 12.44
N LEU A 577 30.98 -6.85 13.33
CA LEU A 577 30.19 -6.01 14.22
C LEU A 577 30.62 -4.53 14.13
N ILE A 578 29.66 -3.60 14.08
CA ILE A 578 29.90 -2.16 14.13
C ILE A 578 29.15 -1.55 15.32
N VAL A 579 29.84 -0.69 16.09
CA VAL A 579 29.26 0.13 17.16
C VAL A 579 29.69 1.59 16.98
N SER A 580 28.78 2.51 16.72
CA SER A 580 29.11 3.92 16.40
C SER A 580 28.03 4.90 16.85
N GLU A 581 28.28 6.21 16.69
CA GLU A 581 27.25 7.27 16.72
C GLU A 581 26.35 7.23 17.97
N HIS A 582 26.94 7.38 19.15
CA HIS A 582 26.25 7.38 20.44
C HIS A 582 25.54 6.07 20.82
N ALA A 583 25.80 4.96 20.11
CA ALA A 583 25.43 3.64 20.61
C ALA A 583 26.12 3.39 21.96
N ARG A 584 25.35 3.09 23.01
CA ARG A 584 25.87 3.01 24.39
C ARG A 584 25.20 1.92 25.21
N ASP A 585 25.84 1.51 26.29
CA ASP A 585 25.33 0.56 27.27
C ASP A 585 24.94 -0.80 26.65
N ASN A 586 25.38 -1.09 25.42
CA ASN A 586 25.09 -2.36 24.77
C ASN A 586 26.05 -3.45 25.28
N LEU A 587 25.53 -4.67 25.39
CA LEU A 587 26.24 -5.85 25.90
C LEU A 587 26.49 -6.84 24.76
N ILE A 588 27.75 -6.99 24.37
CA ILE A 588 28.19 -7.84 23.25
C ILE A 588 29.11 -8.91 23.79
N ILE A 589 28.63 -10.15 23.94
CA ILE A 589 29.33 -11.21 24.68
C ILE A 589 29.07 -12.60 24.09
N ARG A 590 29.99 -13.57 24.25
CA ARG A 590 29.85 -14.96 23.76
C ARG A 590 29.63 -15.12 22.25
N ASN A 591 29.97 -14.14 21.43
CA ASN A 591 29.84 -14.27 19.97
C ASN A 591 31.10 -14.88 19.35
N TRP A 592 30.93 -15.67 18.29
CA TRP A 592 31.99 -16.19 17.43
C TRP A 592 32.13 -15.28 16.21
N ILE A 593 33.25 -14.56 16.09
CA ILE A 593 33.43 -13.51 15.08
C ILE A 593 34.65 -13.82 14.20
N GLY A 594 34.40 -14.04 12.91
CA GLY A 594 35.42 -14.39 11.91
C GLY A 594 35.78 -15.88 11.85
N THR A 595 35.00 -16.73 12.51
CA THR A 595 35.19 -18.19 12.56
C THR A 595 33.87 -18.93 12.37
N ASP A 596 33.90 -20.24 12.19
CA ASP A 596 32.70 -21.08 12.16
C ASP A 596 32.09 -21.28 13.55
N VAL A 597 30.96 -21.97 13.61
CA VAL A 597 30.26 -22.27 14.87
C VAL A 597 31.11 -23.05 15.89
N SER A 598 32.14 -23.79 15.43
CA SER A 598 33.06 -24.53 16.31
C SER A 598 34.25 -23.71 16.79
N GLY A 599 34.52 -22.54 16.18
CA GLY A 599 35.69 -21.73 16.47
C GLY A 599 37.00 -22.20 15.85
N SER A 600 36.95 -23.19 14.95
CA SER A 600 38.12 -23.88 14.41
C SER A 600 38.41 -23.49 12.97
N ARG A 601 37.39 -23.18 12.18
CA ARG A 601 37.53 -22.85 10.76
C ARG A 601 37.61 -21.34 10.55
N ASN A 602 38.46 -20.93 9.60
CA ASN A 602 38.57 -19.55 9.17
C ASN A 602 37.37 -19.15 8.29
N LEU A 603 36.58 -18.22 8.78
CA LEU A 603 35.50 -17.53 8.06
C LEU A 603 35.62 -16.03 8.33
N ALA A 604 36.81 -15.48 8.15
CA ALA A 604 37.13 -14.08 8.44
C ALA A 604 36.11 -13.10 7.82
N ASN A 605 35.77 -12.06 8.57
CA ASN A 605 35.16 -10.87 7.99
C ASN A 605 36.27 -10.07 7.28
N ALA A 606 35.98 -9.52 6.10
CA ALA A 606 37.03 -9.06 5.18
C ALA A 606 37.79 -7.80 5.66
N GLN A 607 37.25 -7.03 6.61
CA GLN A 607 37.90 -5.83 7.15
C GLN A 607 38.21 -5.97 8.64
N ALA A 608 37.17 -6.12 9.48
CA ALA A 608 37.33 -6.19 10.92
C ALA A 608 36.37 -7.20 11.57
N GLY A 609 36.78 -7.80 12.69
CA GLY A 609 35.85 -8.54 13.55
C GLY A 609 34.87 -7.58 14.21
N VAL A 610 35.40 -6.62 14.96
CA VAL A 610 34.65 -5.56 15.64
C VAL A 610 35.22 -4.19 15.28
N PHE A 611 34.34 -3.26 14.92
CA PHE A 611 34.67 -1.86 14.64
C PHE A 611 33.88 -0.93 15.57
N VAL A 612 34.60 -0.11 16.33
CA VAL A 612 34.05 0.92 17.22
C VAL A 612 34.35 2.29 16.62
N GLY A 613 33.32 2.92 16.07
CA GLY A 613 33.40 4.21 15.37
C GLY A 613 33.30 5.42 16.29
N GLU A 614 33.35 6.61 15.69
CA GLU A 614 33.30 7.88 16.41
C GLU A 614 32.02 8.03 17.26
N ARG A 615 32.17 8.70 18.41
CA ARG A 615 31.08 9.03 19.36
C ARG A 615 30.32 7.83 19.97
N ALA A 616 30.76 6.59 19.79
CA ALA A 616 30.17 5.45 20.49
C ALA A 616 30.24 5.66 22.02
N GLY A 617 29.17 5.46 22.77
CA GLY A 617 29.23 5.52 24.23
C GLY A 617 29.99 4.34 24.84
N PRO A 618 30.00 4.22 26.18
CA PRO A 618 30.53 3.03 26.84
C PRO A 618 29.73 1.80 26.41
N ASN A 619 30.37 0.73 25.95
CA ASN A 619 29.73 -0.53 25.60
C ASN A 619 30.57 -1.68 26.17
N THR A 620 29.94 -2.81 26.49
CA THR A 620 30.62 -3.97 27.09
C THR A 620 30.85 -5.06 26.04
N PHE A 621 32.11 -5.40 25.77
CA PHE A 621 32.50 -6.41 24.78
C PHE A 621 32.99 -7.74 25.40
N ALA A 622 33.04 -7.85 26.72
CA ALA A 622 33.39 -9.08 27.42
C ALA A 622 32.96 -8.98 28.89
N LEU A 623 32.59 -10.11 29.47
CA LEU A 623 32.51 -10.32 30.92
C LEU A 623 33.29 -11.61 31.24
N PRO A 624 33.83 -11.79 32.47
CA PRO A 624 34.55 -13.00 32.84
C PRO A 624 33.74 -14.27 32.56
N GLY A 625 34.30 -15.18 31.75
CA GLY A 625 33.66 -16.42 31.31
C GLY A 625 32.55 -16.25 30.26
N GLN A 626 32.43 -15.07 29.66
CA GLN A 626 31.43 -14.72 28.64
C GLN A 626 32.07 -13.99 27.45
N GLU A 627 33.35 -14.24 27.18
CA GLU A 627 34.13 -13.52 26.19
C GLU A 627 33.65 -13.81 24.76
N ASN A 628 33.83 -12.84 23.85
CA ASN A 628 33.69 -13.09 22.42
C ASN A 628 34.93 -13.82 21.90
N VAL A 629 34.74 -14.78 20.98
CA VAL A 629 35.84 -15.41 20.24
C VAL A 629 36.03 -14.67 18.92
N ILE A 630 37.05 -13.81 18.86
CA ILE A 630 37.37 -13.02 17.67
C ILE A 630 38.65 -13.57 17.05
N LYS A 631 38.54 -14.24 15.90
CA LYS A 631 39.67 -14.91 15.22
C LYS A 631 39.66 -14.67 13.72
N PHE A 632 40.83 -14.82 13.09
CA PHE A 632 41.06 -14.82 11.64
C PHE A 632 40.77 -13.52 10.87
N ASN A 633 40.04 -12.56 11.44
CA ASN A 633 39.79 -11.25 10.81
C ASN A 633 41.12 -10.49 10.60
N PRO A 634 41.28 -9.73 9.50
CA PRO A 634 42.48 -8.90 9.28
C PRO A 634 42.74 -7.92 10.42
N VAL A 635 41.66 -7.32 10.94
CA VAL A 635 41.68 -6.56 12.20
C VAL A 635 40.71 -7.23 13.18
N GLY A 636 41.18 -7.68 14.33
CA GLY A 636 40.31 -8.28 15.35
C GLY A 636 39.33 -7.26 15.93
N PHE A 637 39.87 -6.19 16.52
CA PHE A 637 39.13 -5.11 17.17
C PHE A 637 39.72 -3.75 16.75
N HIS A 638 38.91 -2.86 16.20
CA HIS A 638 39.30 -1.52 15.77
C HIS A 638 38.52 -0.47 16.58
N SER A 639 39.19 0.56 17.12
CA SER A 639 38.54 1.65 17.86
C SER A 639 39.08 3.01 17.44
N VAL A 640 38.19 3.96 17.09
CA VAL A 640 38.56 5.35 16.76
C VAL A 640 38.62 6.20 18.04
N PRO A 641 39.66 7.05 18.25
CA PRO A 641 39.79 7.89 19.45
C PRO A 641 38.65 8.92 19.62
N GLN A 642 38.19 9.16 20.85
CA GLN A 642 37.16 10.18 21.14
C GLN A 642 37.76 11.56 21.40
N THR A 643 37.31 12.59 20.66
CA THR A 643 37.60 14.00 20.96
C THR A 643 36.46 14.59 21.79
N GLN A 644 36.72 14.97 23.05
CA GLN A 644 35.73 15.63 23.92
C GLN A 644 35.62 17.14 23.60
N PRO A 645 34.42 17.73 23.47
CA PRO A 645 34.25 19.17 23.49
C PRO A 645 34.15 19.69 24.94
N ALA A 646 34.81 20.82 25.21
CA ALA A 646 34.85 21.50 26.50
C ALA A 646 33.46 21.94 27.00
N THR A 647 33.27 21.81 28.31
CA THR A 647 32.08 22.19 29.10
C THR A 647 31.76 23.69 29.02
N SER A 648 30.50 24.07 28.77
CA SER A 648 29.99 25.42 29.00
C SER A 648 28.92 25.44 30.08
N ALA A 649 29.04 26.44 30.95
CA ALA A 649 28.28 26.63 32.19
C ALA A 649 26.81 27.01 31.95
N GLN A 650 25.97 26.59 32.90
CA GLN A 650 24.60 27.06 33.12
C GLN A 650 24.59 28.55 33.48
N GLN A 651 23.67 29.35 32.91
CA GLN A 651 22.78 30.28 33.65
C GLN A 651 21.82 31.07 32.71
N PRO A 652 20.75 31.75 33.22
CA PRO A 652 19.37 31.33 32.99
C PRO A 652 18.49 32.37 32.25
N ALA A 653 17.21 32.02 32.10
CA ALA A 653 16.16 32.82 31.47
C ALA A 653 15.79 34.10 32.24
N SER A 654 15.67 35.23 31.53
CA SER A 654 14.73 36.32 31.85
C SER A 654 14.60 37.39 30.73
N ARG A 655 13.42 37.42 30.05
CA ARG A 655 12.61 38.56 29.52
C ARG A 655 13.27 39.66 28.62
N PRO A 656 12.50 40.54 27.93
CA PRO A 656 11.13 40.51 27.39
C PRO A 656 11.03 40.96 25.89
N HIS A 657 9.82 41.01 25.36
CA HIS A 657 9.41 41.54 24.05
C HIS A 657 10.02 42.90 23.65
N LEU A 658 10.49 43.01 22.39
CA LEU A 658 10.56 44.24 21.59
C LEU A 658 10.28 43.91 20.09
N PRO A 659 9.82 44.89 19.29
CA PRO A 659 8.90 44.68 18.16
C PRO A 659 9.59 44.41 16.80
N ALA A 660 8.76 44.03 15.83
CA ALA A 660 9.11 43.62 14.46
C ALA A 660 10.15 44.52 13.75
N PRO A 661 11.16 43.94 13.07
CA PRO A 661 12.06 44.71 12.23
C PRO A 661 11.37 45.09 10.91
N LYS A 662 11.55 46.36 10.56
CA LYS A 662 11.08 47.02 9.33
C LYS A 662 11.57 46.30 8.08
N ARG A 663 10.70 46.28 7.06
CA ARG A 663 10.96 45.92 5.66
C ARG A 663 12.22 46.65 5.16
N PHE A 664 13.30 45.91 4.93
CA PHE A 664 14.36 46.32 4.02
C PHE A 664 13.95 45.89 2.63
N GLU A 665 13.67 46.85 1.74
CA GLU A 665 13.69 46.59 0.31
C GLU A 665 15.16 46.34 -0.10
N PRO A 666 15.47 45.25 -0.82
CA PRO A 666 16.80 45.09 -1.37
C PRO A 666 17.00 46.04 -2.56
N PRO A 667 18.16 46.74 -2.64
CA PRO A 667 18.48 47.59 -3.77
C PRO A 667 18.65 46.74 -5.04
N SER A 668 18.13 47.26 -6.15
CA SER A 668 18.43 46.78 -7.50
C SER A 668 19.94 46.91 -7.77
N VAL A 669 20.64 45.78 -7.84
CA VAL A 669 22.03 45.73 -8.31
C VAL A 669 22.11 44.71 -9.45
N THR A 670 22.56 45.19 -10.60
CA THR A 670 22.82 44.43 -11.82
C THR A 670 23.92 43.36 -11.61
N PRO A 671 23.82 42.18 -12.25
CA PRO A 671 24.77 41.09 -12.07
C PRO A 671 26.03 41.34 -12.90
N MET A 672 26.93 42.21 -12.46
CA MET A 672 28.27 42.28 -13.05
C MET A 672 29.38 42.94 -12.20
N ALA A 673 29.17 43.16 -10.90
CA ALA A 673 30.14 43.91 -10.07
C ALA A 673 30.73 43.18 -8.85
N ILE A 674 30.43 41.89 -8.60
CA ILE A 674 30.98 41.12 -7.44
C ILE A 674 31.62 39.77 -7.86
N GLU A 675 32.00 39.58 -9.13
CA GLU A 675 32.68 38.33 -9.54
C GLU A 675 34.21 38.33 -9.35
N ARG A 676 34.83 39.47 -9.00
CA ARG A 676 36.30 39.61 -9.00
C ARG A 676 37.05 39.16 -7.73
N SER A 677 36.45 38.42 -6.80
CA SER A 677 37.14 37.99 -5.56
C SER A 677 37.01 36.53 -5.13
N ARG A 678 36.42 35.63 -5.95
CA ARG A 678 36.31 34.19 -5.61
C ARG A 678 37.54 33.40 -6.05
N LYS A 679 38.04 32.50 -5.19
CA LYS A 679 39.05 31.51 -5.58
C LYS A 679 38.41 30.46 -6.49
N LEU A 680 39.00 30.21 -7.65
CA LEU A 680 38.45 29.31 -8.66
C LEU A 680 39.22 27.98 -8.68
N PHE A 681 38.48 26.87 -8.57
CA PHE A 681 39.00 25.51 -8.72
C PHE A 681 38.31 24.84 -9.92
N THR A 682 39.09 24.35 -10.87
CA THR A 682 38.56 23.79 -12.13
C THR A 682 38.69 22.27 -12.13
N VAL A 683 37.57 21.58 -12.33
CA VAL A 683 37.49 20.15 -12.58
C VAL A 683 37.68 19.91 -14.08
N ILE A 684 38.69 19.11 -14.43
CA ILE A 684 39.09 18.85 -15.82
C ILE A 684 39.10 17.36 -16.19
N THR A 685 38.74 16.46 -15.26
CA THR A 685 38.65 15.02 -15.52
C THR A 685 37.49 14.37 -14.76
N THR A 686 36.98 13.24 -15.28
CA THR A 686 35.96 12.42 -14.59
C THR A 686 36.51 11.41 -13.58
N GLN A 687 37.85 11.34 -13.42
CA GLN A 687 38.45 10.49 -12.40
C GLN A 687 37.99 10.91 -10.99
N ASP A 688 37.69 9.94 -10.13
CA ASP A 688 37.22 10.18 -8.75
C ASP A 688 38.29 10.91 -7.90
N GLY A 689 39.56 10.68 -8.17
CA GLY A 689 40.68 11.27 -7.43
C GLY A 689 41.85 11.67 -8.31
N GLY A 690 42.80 12.39 -7.72
CA GLY A 690 44.00 12.88 -8.39
C GLY A 690 43.86 14.28 -8.98
N PRO A 691 44.92 14.82 -9.62
CA PRO A 691 44.95 16.16 -10.17
C PRO A 691 43.78 16.46 -11.13
N GLY A 692 43.05 17.55 -10.89
CA GLY A 692 41.94 18.00 -11.74
C GLY A 692 40.59 17.32 -11.48
N SER A 693 40.49 16.43 -10.47
CA SER A 693 39.23 15.77 -10.08
C SER A 693 38.32 16.67 -9.22
N LEU A 694 37.03 16.34 -9.17
CA LEU A 694 36.07 16.99 -8.26
C LEU A 694 36.48 16.85 -6.79
N ARG A 695 36.97 15.67 -6.40
CA ARG A 695 37.47 15.41 -5.05
C ARG A 695 38.60 16.36 -4.66
N GLN A 696 39.59 16.53 -5.54
CA GLN A 696 40.69 17.48 -5.30
C GLN A 696 40.17 18.92 -5.20
N ALA A 697 39.23 19.32 -6.07
CA ALA A 697 38.66 20.66 -6.05
C ALA A 697 37.92 20.96 -4.73
N ILE A 698 37.18 19.98 -4.18
CA ILE A 698 36.53 20.09 -2.87
C ILE A 698 37.57 20.21 -1.74
N GLU A 699 38.61 19.37 -1.75
CA GLU A 699 39.69 19.45 -0.76
C GLU A 699 40.40 20.81 -0.78
N GLN A 700 40.65 21.36 -1.97
CA GLN A 700 41.24 22.68 -2.15
C GLN A 700 40.30 23.78 -1.63
N ALA A 701 39.00 23.71 -1.95
CA ALA A 701 38.01 24.65 -1.44
C ALA A 701 37.91 24.63 0.09
N ASN A 702 37.91 23.44 0.71
CA ASN A 702 37.90 23.28 2.16
C ASN A 702 39.12 23.93 2.85
N ARG A 703 40.27 23.99 2.17
CA ARG A 703 41.51 24.59 2.69
C ARG A 703 41.70 26.06 2.30
N ALA A 704 40.93 26.55 1.32
CA ALA A 704 41.19 27.82 0.68
C ALA A 704 41.02 29.01 1.62
N GLY A 705 40.00 29.00 2.48
CA GLY A 705 39.57 30.16 3.26
C GLY A 705 38.96 31.27 2.39
N GLY A 706 37.76 31.75 2.74
CA GLY A 706 37.03 32.77 2.00
C GLY A 706 36.26 32.24 0.77
N PRO A 707 35.52 33.12 0.06
CA PRO A 707 34.62 32.72 -1.03
C PRO A 707 35.33 31.98 -2.16
N SER A 708 34.74 30.86 -2.57
CA SER A 708 35.32 29.95 -3.58
C SER A 708 34.28 29.50 -4.61
N ALA A 709 34.74 29.02 -5.76
CA ALA A 709 33.92 28.41 -6.80
C ALA A 709 34.61 27.19 -7.41
N ILE A 710 33.86 26.12 -7.60
CA ILE A 710 34.24 24.90 -8.33
C ILE A 710 33.48 24.89 -9.66
N VAL A 711 34.21 24.85 -10.76
CA VAL A 711 33.68 24.84 -12.14
C VAL A 711 34.23 23.64 -12.92
N PHE A 712 33.55 23.24 -13.99
CA PHE A 712 33.83 22.05 -14.78
C PHE A 712 34.20 22.45 -16.21
N ARG A 713 35.34 21.91 -16.69
CA ARG A 713 35.84 22.04 -18.07
C ARG A 713 36.44 20.70 -18.51
N ILE A 714 35.65 19.64 -18.39
CA ILE A 714 36.09 18.29 -18.74
C ILE A 714 36.02 18.13 -20.27
N PRO A 715 37.12 17.74 -20.94
CA PRO A 715 37.12 17.62 -22.40
C PRO A 715 36.27 16.43 -22.86
N LYS A 716 35.77 16.48 -24.10
CA LYS A 716 35.07 15.34 -24.74
C LYS A 716 35.97 14.11 -24.96
N SER A 717 37.29 14.29 -24.87
CA SER A 717 38.27 13.20 -24.90
C SER A 717 38.40 12.45 -23.58
N ASP A 718 37.78 12.94 -22.50
CA ASP A 718 37.81 12.27 -21.20
C ASP A 718 37.02 10.94 -21.26
N PRO A 719 37.54 9.84 -20.68
CA PRO A 719 36.90 8.52 -20.75
C PRO A 719 35.47 8.44 -20.18
N GLY A 720 35.08 9.38 -19.32
CA GLY A 720 33.74 9.43 -18.74
C GLY A 720 32.70 10.16 -19.59
N TYR A 721 33.08 10.67 -20.78
CA TYR A 721 32.15 11.32 -21.71
C TYR A 721 31.32 10.30 -22.50
N ASP A 722 30.00 10.42 -22.44
CA ASP A 722 29.05 9.67 -23.25
C ASP A 722 28.46 10.56 -24.35
N PRO A 723 28.75 10.29 -25.64
CA PRO A 723 28.25 11.10 -26.75
C PRO A 723 26.74 10.93 -26.99
N SER A 724 26.13 9.83 -26.52
CA SER A 724 24.70 9.54 -26.75
C SER A 724 23.79 10.42 -25.89
N SER A 725 24.18 10.64 -24.63
CA SER A 725 23.51 11.51 -23.68
C SER A 725 24.14 12.91 -23.61
N SER A 726 25.33 13.11 -24.20
CA SER A 726 26.12 14.34 -24.06
C SER A 726 26.45 14.67 -22.60
N THR A 727 26.85 13.66 -21.83
CA THR A 727 27.13 13.79 -20.39
C THR A 727 28.51 13.28 -19.99
N TRP A 728 29.06 13.81 -18.90
CA TRP A 728 30.30 13.33 -18.28
C TRP A 728 29.97 12.65 -16.95
N THR A 729 30.34 11.38 -16.81
CA THR A 729 30.06 10.60 -15.60
C THR A 729 31.28 10.48 -14.71
N ILE A 730 31.21 11.06 -13.52
CA ILE A 730 32.16 10.86 -12.41
C ILE A 730 31.63 9.70 -11.57
N ARG A 731 32.35 8.58 -11.58
CA ARG A 731 32.02 7.40 -10.78
C ARG A 731 32.82 7.43 -9.49
N TYR A 732 32.14 7.40 -8.35
CA TYR A 732 32.80 7.39 -7.05
C TYR A 732 33.33 5.98 -6.76
N GLY A 733 34.60 5.88 -6.36
CA GLY A 733 35.22 4.62 -5.92
C GLY A 733 35.10 4.40 -4.40
N ASP A 734 35.07 5.49 -3.62
CA ASP A 734 35.05 5.50 -2.15
C ASP A 734 34.13 6.61 -1.59
N THR A 735 34.08 6.78 -0.26
CA THR A 735 33.28 7.81 0.44
C THR A 735 33.62 9.24 -0.06
N PRO A 736 32.62 10.12 -0.31
CA PRO A 736 32.86 11.51 -0.70
C PRO A 736 33.66 12.28 0.36
N VAL A 737 34.43 13.29 -0.06
CA VAL A 737 35.04 14.25 0.88
C VAL A 737 33.95 15.23 1.36
N PRO A 738 33.69 15.36 2.68
CA PRO A 738 32.72 16.31 3.19
C PRO A 738 33.08 17.76 2.82
N ILE A 739 32.08 18.56 2.46
CA ILE A 739 32.21 20.00 2.24
C ILE A 739 32.11 20.69 3.59
N THR A 740 33.20 21.31 4.02
CA THR A 740 33.28 22.16 5.23
C THR A 740 33.51 23.63 4.88
N ALA A 741 33.85 23.92 3.61
CA ALA A 741 33.96 25.28 3.11
C ALA A 741 32.62 26.03 3.17
N THR A 742 32.69 27.30 3.52
CA THR A 742 31.56 28.24 3.49
C THR A 742 31.75 29.22 2.33
N ASP A 743 30.67 29.82 1.81
CA ASP A 743 30.71 30.72 0.64
C ASP A 743 31.20 30.04 -0.65
N LEU A 744 30.88 28.76 -0.82
CA LEU A 744 31.29 27.93 -1.95
C LEU A 744 30.18 27.82 -3.01
N ILE A 745 30.53 27.95 -4.28
CA ILE A 745 29.65 27.57 -5.39
C ILE A 745 30.24 26.34 -6.07
N ILE A 746 29.43 25.31 -6.28
CA ILE A 746 29.78 24.13 -7.08
C ILE A 746 28.82 24.09 -8.27
N ASP A 747 29.34 24.40 -9.45
CA ASP A 747 28.54 24.71 -10.62
C ASP A 747 28.77 23.73 -11.78
N GLY A 748 27.98 22.65 -11.83
CA GLY A 748 27.98 21.69 -12.93
C GLY A 748 27.55 22.30 -14.28
N TYR A 749 26.77 23.39 -14.27
CA TYR A 749 26.36 24.06 -15.51
C TYR A 749 27.53 24.74 -16.25
N SER A 750 28.63 25.01 -15.55
CA SER A 750 29.83 25.57 -16.19
C SER A 750 30.42 24.65 -17.28
N GLN A 751 30.11 23.35 -17.26
CA GLN A 751 30.48 22.38 -18.29
C GLN A 751 29.84 22.67 -19.66
N HIS A 752 28.69 23.36 -19.73
CA HIS A 752 28.00 23.62 -21.01
C HIS A 752 28.83 24.42 -22.01
N GLN A 753 29.83 25.18 -21.56
CA GLN A 753 30.73 25.91 -22.46
C GLN A 753 31.55 24.97 -23.37
N GLU A 754 31.76 23.71 -22.96
CA GLU A 754 32.45 22.67 -23.74
C GLU A 754 31.47 21.78 -24.55
N ALA A 755 30.17 21.98 -24.35
CA ALA A 755 29.11 21.11 -24.87
C ALA A 755 28.25 21.84 -25.91
N ALA A 756 28.15 21.29 -27.12
CA ALA A 756 27.08 21.65 -28.06
C ALA A 756 25.80 20.92 -27.62
N THR A 757 25.21 21.31 -26.48
CA THR A 757 24.09 20.56 -25.90
C THR A 757 22.81 20.74 -26.70
N ARG A 758 22.06 19.64 -26.91
CA ARG A 758 20.70 19.68 -27.48
C ARG A 758 19.68 20.40 -26.60
N ASN A 759 19.95 20.51 -25.29
CA ASN A 759 19.15 21.29 -24.35
C ASN A 759 20.06 22.06 -23.36
N PRO A 760 20.19 23.40 -23.47
CA PRO A 760 21.07 24.19 -22.63
C PRO A 760 20.65 24.28 -21.15
N THR A 761 19.51 23.71 -20.76
CA THR A 761 18.98 23.75 -19.38
C THR A 761 19.09 22.44 -18.61
N SER A 762 19.45 21.31 -19.25
CA SER A 762 19.61 20.01 -18.58
C SER A 762 21.02 19.82 -18.01
N PRO A 763 21.19 19.33 -16.76
CA PRO A 763 22.50 18.98 -16.20
C PRO A 763 23.28 17.98 -17.06
N CYS A 764 24.59 18.21 -17.26
CA CYS A 764 25.45 17.34 -18.06
C CYS A 764 26.59 16.66 -17.28
N ILE A 765 26.78 16.99 -15.99
CA ILE A 765 27.66 16.25 -15.09
C ILE A 765 26.84 15.22 -14.31
N VAL A 766 27.20 13.95 -14.46
CA VAL A 766 26.58 12.83 -13.74
C VAL A 766 27.52 12.40 -12.62
N LEU A 767 27.03 12.45 -11.38
CA LEU A 767 27.67 11.79 -10.24
C LEU A 767 26.96 10.47 -10.02
N ASN A 768 27.72 9.38 -9.98
CA ASN A 768 27.20 8.03 -9.86
C ASN A 768 27.81 7.30 -8.67
N GLY A 769 26.96 6.81 -7.75
CA GLY A 769 27.33 6.14 -6.51
C GLY A 769 27.47 4.61 -6.60
N GLY A 770 27.50 4.05 -7.82
CA GLY A 770 27.75 2.63 -8.05
C GLY A 770 26.80 1.70 -7.32
N LYS A 771 25.48 1.87 -7.53
CA LYS A 771 24.41 1.09 -6.90
C LYS A 771 24.42 1.09 -5.36
N HIS A 772 24.40 2.28 -4.77
CA HIS A 772 24.37 2.54 -3.33
C HIS A 772 25.61 2.04 -2.58
N SER A 773 26.72 1.85 -3.29
CA SER A 773 28.01 1.52 -2.66
C SER A 773 28.62 2.71 -1.93
N VAL A 774 28.25 3.92 -2.33
CA VAL A 774 28.70 5.20 -1.78
C VAL A 774 27.57 5.90 -1.04
N GLU A 775 27.89 6.41 0.15
CA GLU A 775 26.92 7.03 1.06
C GLU A 775 26.24 8.25 0.44
N ALA A 776 26.99 9.24 -0.04
CA ALA A 776 26.40 10.41 -0.68
C ALA A 776 27.22 11.00 -1.82
N ALA A 777 26.59 11.79 -2.69
CA ALA A 777 27.33 12.55 -3.70
C ALA A 777 27.98 13.79 -3.07
N PHE A 778 27.22 14.49 -2.23
CA PHE A 778 27.68 15.65 -1.47
C PHE A 778 27.22 15.59 -0.02
N VAL A 779 28.14 15.88 0.91
CA VAL A 779 27.86 16.00 2.35
C VAL A 779 28.30 17.39 2.81
N LEU A 780 27.35 18.28 3.13
CA LEU A 780 27.62 19.59 3.69
C LEU A 780 27.68 19.46 5.22
N LEU A 781 28.89 19.41 5.76
CA LEU A 781 29.13 19.16 7.17
C LEU A 781 29.40 20.50 7.89
N GLY A 782 28.34 21.10 8.43
CA GLY A 782 28.42 22.42 9.08
C GLY A 782 28.78 23.58 8.13
N ALA A 783 28.75 23.34 6.82
CA ALA A 783 29.07 24.31 5.78
C ALA A 783 27.90 25.27 5.54
N ALA A 784 28.17 26.57 5.41
CA ALA A 784 27.16 27.60 5.17
C ALA A 784 27.32 28.29 3.80
N ARG A 785 26.23 28.84 3.28
CA ARG A 785 26.21 29.62 2.02
C ARG A 785 26.84 28.87 0.85
N VAL A 786 26.65 27.55 0.81
CA VAL A 786 27.09 26.68 -0.30
C VAL A 786 25.99 26.59 -1.34
N THR A 787 26.30 26.82 -2.61
CA THR A 787 25.40 26.55 -3.74
C THR A 787 25.85 25.31 -4.50
N ILE A 788 24.98 24.31 -4.68
CA ILE A 788 25.21 23.15 -5.55
C ILE A 788 24.18 23.17 -6.66
N ARG A 789 24.66 23.19 -7.92
CA ARG A 789 23.78 23.22 -9.09
C ARG A 789 24.31 22.50 -10.32
N GLY A 790 23.40 22.04 -11.17
CA GLY A 790 23.73 21.52 -12.50
C GLY A 790 24.26 20.08 -12.51
N PHE A 791 23.80 19.24 -11.57
CA PHE A 791 24.19 17.83 -11.50
C PHE A 791 23.03 16.87 -11.78
N VAL A 792 23.34 15.74 -12.41
CA VAL A 792 22.57 14.50 -12.28
C VAL A 792 23.22 13.67 -11.18
N ILE A 793 22.45 13.26 -10.17
CA ILE A 793 22.94 12.50 -9.00
C ILE A 793 22.16 11.21 -8.89
N ASN A 794 22.83 10.07 -9.09
CA ASN A 794 22.18 8.77 -9.09
C ASN A 794 22.99 7.68 -8.40
N GLU A 795 22.27 6.63 -7.99
CA GLU A 795 22.84 5.43 -7.39
C GLU A 795 23.65 5.64 -6.09
N PHE A 796 23.36 6.68 -5.30
CA PHE A 796 23.89 6.86 -3.94
C PHE A 796 22.91 6.39 -2.87
N VAL A 797 23.36 6.14 -1.63
CA VAL A 797 22.41 5.99 -0.52
C VAL A 797 21.65 7.32 -0.33
N TYR A 798 22.35 8.44 -0.31
CA TYR A 798 21.78 9.77 -0.20
C TYR A 798 22.29 10.63 -1.36
N GLY A 799 21.42 11.29 -2.13
CA GLY A 799 21.92 12.19 -3.17
C GLY A 799 22.76 13.33 -2.58
N ILE A 800 22.15 14.15 -1.72
CA ILE A 800 22.82 15.27 -1.04
C ILE A 800 22.41 15.29 0.44
N GLN A 801 23.38 15.43 1.34
CA GLN A 801 23.13 15.63 2.78
C GLN A 801 23.59 17.01 3.25
N ILE A 802 22.76 17.67 4.07
CA ILE A 802 23.05 18.93 4.76
C ILE A 802 22.95 18.70 6.25
N TRP A 803 24.06 18.84 6.98
CA TRP A 803 24.17 18.35 8.34
C TRP A 803 24.73 19.39 9.31
N GLY A 804 24.06 19.54 10.46
CA GLY A 804 24.57 20.26 11.63
C GLY A 804 24.08 21.71 11.75
N ASN A 805 24.01 22.23 12.98
CA ASN A 805 23.50 23.56 13.32
C ASN A 805 24.16 24.75 12.58
N ALA A 806 25.42 24.58 12.16
CA ALA A 806 26.16 25.58 11.41
C ALA A 806 25.83 25.57 9.91
N ALA A 807 25.21 24.50 9.40
CA ALA A 807 24.85 24.37 7.99
C ALA A 807 23.64 25.24 7.67
N ARG A 808 23.91 26.47 7.20
CA ARG A 808 22.89 27.49 6.96
C ARG A 808 23.04 28.26 5.67
N GLY A 809 21.92 28.69 5.10
CA GLY A 809 21.91 29.48 3.88
C GLY A 809 22.42 28.72 2.65
N ASN A 810 22.46 27.38 2.70
CA ASN A 810 22.86 26.57 1.56
C ASN A 810 21.73 26.53 0.52
N ARG A 811 22.10 26.39 -0.75
CA ARG A 811 21.20 26.39 -1.91
C ARG A 811 21.48 25.17 -2.77
N ILE A 812 20.50 24.28 -2.88
CA ILE A 812 20.55 23.14 -3.78
C ILE A 812 19.57 23.42 -4.91
N VAL A 813 20.05 23.69 -6.13
CA VAL A 813 19.20 24.22 -7.23
C VAL A 813 19.56 23.61 -8.58
N GLY A 814 18.58 23.39 -9.45
CA GLY A 814 18.83 22.94 -10.84
C GLY A 814 19.49 21.57 -10.95
N ASN A 815 19.20 20.64 -10.03
CA ASN A 815 19.74 19.28 -10.05
C ASN A 815 18.69 18.23 -10.40
N TYR A 816 19.10 17.14 -11.05
CA TYR A 816 18.31 15.93 -11.27
C TYR A 816 18.79 14.86 -10.31
N ILE A 817 17.95 14.37 -9.40
CA ILE A 817 18.36 13.51 -8.29
C ILE A 817 17.48 12.27 -8.24
N GLY A 818 18.07 11.10 -8.49
CA GLY A 818 17.40 9.79 -8.51
C GLY A 818 16.90 9.36 -9.90
N ILE A 819 17.19 10.14 -10.92
CA ILE A 819 16.81 9.88 -12.31
C ILE A 819 18.03 9.87 -13.24
N ASP A 820 17.86 9.30 -14.41
CA ASP A 820 18.86 9.31 -15.46
C ASP A 820 19.01 10.72 -16.09
N PRO A 821 20.07 10.98 -16.87
CA PRO A 821 20.27 12.31 -17.46
C PRO A 821 19.20 12.73 -18.47
N THR A 822 18.43 11.78 -19.01
CA THR A 822 17.27 12.10 -19.86
C THR A 822 16.08 12.60 -19.03
N GLY A 823 16.08 12.32 -17.72
CA GLY A 823 15.03 12.64 -16.77
C GLY A 823 13.78 11.77 -16.91
N SER A 824 13.83 10.73 -17.74
CA SER A 824 12.65 9.91 -18.07
C SER A 824 12.66 8.54 -17.41
N ARG A 825 13.79 8.13 -16.81
CA ARG A 825 13.94 6.84 -16.15
C ARG A 825 14.52 7.01 -14.75
N SER A 826 14.06 6.18 -13.81
CA SER A 826 14.68 6.09 -12.48
C SER A 826 16.12 5.55 -12.60
N ALA A 827 17.02 6.20 -11.88
CA ALA A 827 18.39 5.78 -11.59
C ALA A 827 18.59 6.02 -10.09
N PRO A 828 18.02 5.14 -9.25
CA PRO A 828 17.57 5.50 -7.91
C PRO A 828 18.74 5.81 -6.98
N ASN A 829 18.63 6.88 -6.20
CA ASN A 829 19.28 6.90 -4.87
C ASN A 829 18.36 6.20 -3.85
N TYR A 830 18.82 5.95 -2.62
CA TYR A 830 17.90 5.53 -1.56
C TYR A 830 17.02 6.71 -1.10
N ASN A 831 17.62 7.80 -0.61
CA ASN A 831 16.95 9.11 -0.47
C ASN A 831 17.56 10.15 -1.42
N GLY A 832 16.76 11.12 -1.86
CA GLY A 832 17.23 12.18 -2.75
C GLY A 832 18.06 13.24 -2.01
N ILE A 833 17.42 14.06 -1.17
CA ILE A 833 18.07 15.12 -0.39
C ILE A 833 17.71 14.96 1.09
N GLU A 834 18.68 15.07 1.99
CA GLU A 834 18.44 15.10 3.45
C GLU A 834 18.96 16.38 4.11
N ILE A 835 18.15 16.95 5.00
CA ILE A 835 18.50 18.09 5.86
C ILE A 835 18.36 17.65 7.31
N LEU A 836 19.47 17.62 8.05
CA LEU A 836 19.58 16.88 9.31
C LEU A 836 20.20 17.70 10.44
N SER A 837 19.91 17.28 11.67
CA SER A 837 20.69 17.64 12.87
C SER A 837 20.81 19.15 13.10
N GLY A 838 19.68 19.85 13.00
CA GLY A 838 19.55 21.28 13.29
C GLY A 838 20.08 22.21 12.21
N ALA A 839 20.42 21.70 11.02
CA ALA A 839 20.64 22.52 9.84
C ALA A 839 19.44 23.47 9.61
N ALA A 840 19.73 24.71 9.21
CA ALA A 840 18.71 25.75 9.21
C ALA A 840 18.83 26.76 8.08
N ASP A 841 17.72 27.40 7.71
CA ASP A 841 17.69 28.46 6.70
C ASP A 841 18.29 28.04 5.34
N ASN A 842 18.22 26.74 5.01
CA ASN A 842 18.66 26.22 3.71
C ASN A 842 17.52 26.27 2.70
N THR A 843 17.85 26.40 1.42
CA THR A 843 16.89 26.44 0.31
C THR A 843 17.13 25.27 -0.64
N ILE A 844 16.10 24.48 -0.88
CA ILE A 844 16.06 23.46 -1.92
C ILE A 844 15.14 23.96 -3.04
N GLY A 845 15.74 24.24 -4.20
CA GLY A 845 15.10 24.82 -5.37
C GLY A 845 15.12 26.34 -5.38
N GLY A 846 14.29 26.95 -6.22
CA GLY A 846 14.23 28.41 -6.38
C GLY A 846 13.03 28.84 -7.21
N VAL A 847 12.83 30.15 -7.32
CA VAL A 847 11.66 30.74 -8.00
C VAL A 847 11.79 30.75 -9.51
N ASP A 848 13.01 30.66 -10.02
CA ASP A 848 13.29 30.60 -11.45
C ASP A 848 13.25 29.16 -11.94
N PRO A 849 12.71 28.87 -13.15
CA PRO A 849 12.68 27.51 -13.69
C PRO A 849 14.05 26.82 -13.77
N GLN A 850 15.15 27.58 -13.91
CA GLN A 850 16.51 27.05 -13.92
C GLN A 850 17.00 26.57 -12.53
N ASP A 851 16.40 27.07 -11.45
CA ASP A 851 16.74 26.67 -10.09
C ASP A 851 15.96 25.41 -9.64
N ARG A 852 15.01 24.94 -10.44
CA ARG A 852 14.16 23.78 -10.13
C ARG A 852 14.98 22.50 -10.02
N ASN A 853 14.94 21.85 -8.87
CA ASN A 853 15.38 20.46 -8.80
C ASN A 853 14.27 19.53 -9.27
N VAL A 854 14.67 18.40 -9.86
CA VAL A 854 13.82 17.23 -10.12
C VAL A 854 14.32 16.13 -9.19
N VAL A 855 13.56 15.82 -8.15
CA VAL A 855 13.93 14.86 -7.10
C VAL A 855 12.95 13.69 -7.17
N SER A 856 13.31 12.68 -7.97
CA SER A 856 12.38 11.67 -8.45
C SER A 856 13.08 10.32 -8.59
N GLY A 857 12.31 9.24 -8.67
CA GLY A 857 12.88 7.90 -8.91
C GLY A 857 13.75 7.35 -7.78
N ASN A 858 13.72 7.92 -6.58
CA ASN A 858 14.46 7.42 -5.41
C ASN A 858 13.71 6.25 -4.75
N LEU A 859 14.41 5.32 -4.10
CA LEU A 859 13.78 4.11 -3.52
C LEU A 859 12.90 4.41 -2.30
N HIS A 860 13.16 5.52 -1.61
CA HIS A 860 12.44 5.90 -0.40
C HIS A 860 12.01 7.37 -0.47
N ILE A 861 12.65 8.29 0.26
CA ILE A 861 12.20 9.68 0.38
C ILE A 861 12.86 10.55 -0.69
N GLY A 862 12.07 11.37 -1.40
CA GLY A 862 12.58 12.41 -2.28
C GLY A 862 13.39 13.45 -1.49
N ILE A 863 12.73 14.22 -0.62
CA ILE A 863 13.36 15.24 0.22
C ILE A 863 13.00 15.01 1.69
N ARG A 864 13.99 14.82 2.56
CA ARG A 864 13.82 14.57 3.99
C ARG A 864 14.33 15.73 4.83
N ILE A 865 13.55 16.15 5.82
CA ILE A 865 13.90 17.16 6.82
C ILE A 865 13.74 16.52 8.21
N SER A 866 14.85 16.27 8.90
CA SER A 866 14.85 15.60 10.21
C SER A 866 15.60 16.43 11.24
N ASP A 867 14.92 16.79 12.33
CA ASP A 867 15.48 17.65 13.40
C ASP A 867 16.05 19.00 12.90
N ALA A 868 15.56 19.52 11.77
CA ALA A 868 16.06 20.72 11.10
C ALA A 868 15.01 21.85 11.07
N HIS A 869 15.43 23.12 10.97
CA HIS A 869 14.51 24.25 11.17
C HIS A 869 14.67 25.41 10.19
N GLY A 870 13.58 26.13 9.87
CA GLY A 870 13.67 27.33 9.02
C GLY A 870 14.03 27.06 7.55
N ASN A 871 14.02 25.79 7.10
CA ASN A 871 14.39 25.45 5.73
C ASN A 871 13.24 25.73 4.74
N ARG A 872 13.59 26.01 3.49
CA ARG A 872 12.66 26.36 2.41
C ARG A 872 12.79 25.37 1.26
N ILE A 873 11.72 24.68 0.94
CA ILE A 873 11.63 23.78 -0.23
C ILE A 873 10.72 24.46 -1.24
N VAL A 874 11.23 24.98 -2.35
CA VAL A 874 10.47 25.82 -3.29
C VAL A 874 10.78 25.51 -4.75
N GLY A 875 9.75 25.55 -5.60
CA GLY A 875 9.93 25.47 -7.06
C GLY A 875 10.39 24.11 -7.60
N ASN A 876 10.32 23.03 -6.83
CA ASN A 876 10.82 21.70 -7.20
C ASN A 876 9.75 20.82 -7.85
N PHE A 877 10.19 19.85 -8.66
CA PHE A 877 9.39 18.68 -9.05
C PHE A 877 9.85 17.46 -8.26
N VAL A 878 8.91 16.76 -7.63
CA VAL A 878 9.19 15.62 -6.74
C VAL A 878 8.25 14.47 -7.09
N GLY A 879 8.81 13.35 -7.56
CA GLY A 879 8.07 12.17 -8.04
C GLY A 879 7.64 12.24 -9.52
N LEU A 880 8.13 13.26 -10.24
CA LEU A 880 7.79 13.53 -11.64
C LEU A 880 9.02 13.57 -12.55
N ASP A 881 8.78 13.47 -13.85
CA ASP A 881 9.76 13.82 -14.88
C ASP A 881 10.06 15.35 -14.89
N PRO A 882 11.14 15.81 -15.54
CA PRO A 882 11.44 17.24 -15.64
C PRO A 882 10.35 18.08 -16.35
N GLY A 883 9.49 17.43 -17.14
CA GLY A 883 8.30 18.04 -17.73
C GLY A 883 7.17 18.29 -16.73
N GLY A 884 7.19 17.64 -15.57
CA GLY A 884 6.16 17.76 -14.53
C GLY A 884 4.83 17.12 -14.91
N THR A 885 4.84 16.12 -15.81
CA THR A 885 3.62 15.53 -16.40
C THR A 885 3.51 14.03 -16.21
N ARG A 886 4.64 13.34 -16.01
CA ARG A 886 4.68 11.88 -15.87
C ARG A 886 5.29 11.51 -14.54
N SER A 887 4.71 10.51 -13.87
CA SER A 887 5.29 9.95 -12.65
C SER A 887 6.64 9.27 -12.95
N VAL A 888 7.63 9.61 -12.13
CA VAL A 888 8.87 8.86 -11.92
C VAL A 888 9.00 8.72 -10.39
N PRO A 889 8.35 7.70 -9.81
CA PRO A 889 7.95 7.71 -8.41
C PRO A 889 9.15 7.70 -7.46
N ASN A 890 9.08 8.49 -6.38
CA ASN A 890 9.71 8.12 -5.11
C ASN A 890 8.72 7.27 -4.29
N TYR A 891 9.15 6.72 -3.16
CA TYR A 891 8.18 6.19 -2.18
C TYR A 891 7.40 7.35 -1.54
N ASP A 892 8.10 8.26 -0.87
CA ASP A 892 7.55 9.50 -0.31
C ASP A 892 8.12 10.71 -1.06
N GLY A 893 7.29 11.75 -1.22
CA GLY A 893 7.71 13.00 -1.81
C GLY A 893 8.61 13.80 -0.87
N VAL A 894 8.00 14.48 0.11
CA VAL A 894 8.72 15.31 1.10
C VAL A 894 8.33 14.90 2.52
N CYS A 895 9.31 14.42 3.29
CA CYS A 895 9.13 14.00 4.68
C CYS A 895 9.71 15.02 5.66
N VAL A 896 8.93 15.40 6.66
CA VAL A 896 9.31 16.31 7.76
C VAL A 896 9.11 15.59 9.09
N GLU A 897 10.20 15.28 9.79
CA GLU A 897 10.16 14.37 10.93
C GLU A 897 11.03 14.77 12.14
N GLY A 898 10.89 14.01 13.22
CA GLY A 898 11.62 14.19 14.46
C GLY A 898 11.18 15.46 15.19
N ARG A 899 12.10 16.42 15.33
CA ARG A 899 11.89 17.74 15.97
C ARG A 899 11.97 18.89 14.98
N ALA A 900 11.70 18.62 13.71
CA ALA A 900 11.75 19.61 12.65
C ALA A 900 10.68 20.69 12.82
N ARG A 901 11.07 21.96 12.75
CA ARG A 901 10.15 23.09 13.02
C ARG A 901 10.37 24.30 12.14
N ALA A 902 9.32 25.10 11.95
CA ALA A 902 9.39 26.34 11.18
C ALA A 902 9.93 26.15 9.74
N ASN A 903 9.81 24.96 9.16
CA ASN A 903 10.16 24.73 7.76
C ASN A 903 9.00 25.12 6.85
N ARG A 904 9.32 25.60 5.65
CA ARG A 904 8.34 26.00 4.64
C ARG A 904 8.49 25.15 3.38
N ILE A 905 7.43 24.43 3.02
CA ILE A 905 7.32 23.67 1.78
C ILE A 905 6.39 24.46 0.87
N GLY A 906 6.97 25.12 -0.12
CA GLY A 906 6.32 25.98 -1.10
C GLY A 906 6.25 27.46 -0.69
N GLY A 907 5.34 28.20 -1.31
CA GLY A 907 5.07 29.60 -1.03
C GLY A 907 4.00 30.22 -1.93
N GLY A 908 3.64 31.48 -1.66
CA GLY A 908 2.54 32.16 -2.36
C GLY A 908 2.88 32.61 -3.79
N GLY A 909 4.16 32.72 -4.13
CA GLY A 909 4.58 33.03 -5.50
C GLY A 909 4.43 31.83 -6.44
N PRO A 910 3.99 32.00 -7.71
CA PRO A 910 3.92 30.89 -8.67
C PRO A 910 5.25 30.15 -8.88
N GLY A 911 6.39 30.84 -8.77
CA GLY A 911 7.72 30.23 -8.82
C GLY A 911 8.12 29.48 -7.55
N GLU A 912 7.49 29.76 -6.41
CA GLU A 912 7.77 29.04 -5.15
C GLU A 912 7.07 27.68 -5.07
N ARG A 913 6.11 27.41 -5.98
CA ARG A 913 5.29 26.18 -6.00
C ARG A 913 6.14 24.94 -6.26
N ASN A 914 6.07 23.97 -5.36
CA ASN A 914 6.49 22.62 -5.68
C ASN A 914 5.34 21.85 -6.33
N VAL A 915 5.68 20.90 -7.20
CA VAL A 915 4.76 19.88 -7.73
C VAL A 915 5.24 18.55 -7.19
N ILE A 916 4.48 17.97 -6.27
CA ILE A 916 4.85 16.80 -5.46
C ILE A 916 3.79 15.73 -5.70
N SER A 917 4.04 14.90 -6.72
CA SER A 917 3.02 14.05 -7.33
C SER A 917 3.63 12.76 -7.85
N GLY A 918 2.82 11.74 -8.06
CA GLY A 918 3.28 10.47 -8.60
C GLY A 918 4.18 9.68 -7.65
N ASN A 919 4.18 9.97 -6.34
CA ASN A 919 4.90 9.20 -5.32
C ASN A 919 4.02 8.02 -4.85
N VAL A 920 4.63 6.93 -4.39
CA VAL A 920 3.90 5.70 -4.04
C VAL A 920 2.97 5.93 -2.84
N ALA A 921 3.46 6.58 -1.78
CA ALA A 921 2.73 6.81 -0.55
C ALA A 921 2.33 8.28 -0.41
N TYR A 922 3.17 9.12 0.18
CA TYR A 922 2.77 10.48 0.55
C TYR A 922 3.33 11.53 -0.40
N GLY A 923 2.53 12.56 -0.70
CA GLY A 923 3.06 13.79 -1.25
C GLY A 923 3.95 14.48 -0.23
N VAL A 924 3.36 14.89 0.89
CA VAL A 924 4.08 15.46 2.05
C VAL A 924 3.64 14.80 3.33
N ASP A 925 4.56 14.30 4.14
CA ASP A 925 4.28 13.78 5.48
C ASP A 925 4.98 14.59 6.57
N LEU A 926 4.25 14.85 7.65
CA LEU A 926 4.71 15.56 8.85
C LEU A 926 4.53 14.62 10.05
N PHE A 927 5.64 14.03 10.49
CA PHE A 927 5.63 12.87 11.38
C PHE A 927 6.46 13.07 12.64
N GLY A 928 5.82 13.05 13.81
CA GLY A 928 6.50 12.98 15.10
C GLY A 928 6.20 14.13 16.07
N ALA A 929 6.35 13.85 17.36
CA ALA A 929 5.90 14.74 18.45
C ALA A 929 6.62 16.09 18.54
N GLY A 930 7.76 16.25 17.87
CA GLY A 930 8.49 17.51 17.78
C GLY A 930 8.27 18.27 16.47
N VAL A 931 7.46 17.73 15.55
CA VAL A 931 7.17 18.34 14.26
C VAL A 931 6.09 19.40 14.44
N GLN A 932 6.54 20.65 14.49
CA GLN A 932 5.66 21.78 14.78
C GLN A 932 5.98 23.04 14.01
N GLU A 933 4.98 23.90 13.85
CA GLU A 933 5.13 25.23 13.22
C GLU A 933 5.64 25.16 11.78
N ASN A 934 5.53 23.99 11.12
CA ASN A 934 5.87 23.85 9.70
C ASN A 934 4.69 24.31 8.83
N THR A 935 4.99 24.82 7.65
CA THR A 935 4.00 25.32 6.70
C THR A 935 4.16 24.63 5.35
N VAL A 936 3.08 24.02 4.85
CA VAL A 936 2.97 23.49 3.49
C VAL A 936 2.01 24.41 2.74
N SER A 937 2.49 25.25 1.83
CA SER A 937 1.66 26.27 1.16
C SER A 937 2.01 26.42 -0.31
N GLY A 938 1.02 26.66 -1.17
CA GLY A 938 1.24 26.96 -2.59
C GLY A 938 1.71 25.80 -3.46
N ASN A 939 1.58 24.55 -3.00
CA ASN A 939 2.04 23.35 -3.72
C ASN A 939 0.93 22.69 -4.52
N PHE A 940 1.32 21.91 -5.54
CA PHE A 940 0.44 20.96 -6.24
C PHE A 940 0.79 19.54 -5.80
N LEU A 941 -0.22 18.80 -5.34
CA LEU A 941 -0.08 17.51 -4.67
C LEU A 941 -1.08 16.51 -5.26
N GLY A 942 -0.58 15.61 -6.13
CA GLY A 942 -1.38 14.58 -6.82
C GLY A 942 -1.80 14.94 -8.25
N THR A 943 -1.31 16.07 -8.78
CA THR A 943 -1.57 16.52 -10.16
C THR A 943 -0.28 16.75 -10.96
N ASP A 944 -0.41 16.92 -12.26
CA ASP A 944 0.65 17.48 -13.10
C ASP A 944 0.95 18.95 -12.75
N TRP A 945 1.99 19.52 -13.37
CA TRP A 945 2.42 20.90 -13.11
C TRP A 945 1.39 21.95 -13.51
N THR A 946 0.47 21.62 -14.43
CA THR A 946 -0.62 22.50 -14.85
C THR A 946 -1.76 22.53 -13.84
N GLY A 947 -1.88 21.47 -13.02
CA GLY A 947 -2.94 21.32 -12.03
C GLY A 947 -4.28 20.90 -12.65
N THR A 948 -4.25 20.32 -13.86
CA THR A 948 -5.45 19.89 -14.58
C THR A 948 -5.52 18.39 -14.82
N THR A 949 -4.42 17.65 -14.61
CA THR A 949 -4.36 16.20 -14.82
C THR A 949 -3.93 15.51 -13.53
N ALA A 950 -4.57 14.40 -13.16
CA ALA A 950 -4.15 13.60 -12.01
C ALA A 950 -2.82 12.88 -12.31
N VAL A 951 -1.88 12.99 -11.37
CA VAL A 951 -0.66 12.18 -11.29
C VAL A 951 -0.57 11.73 -9.82
N PRO A 952 -1.29 10.67 -9.44
CA PRO A 952 -1.66 10.43 -8.04
C PRO A 952 -0.47 10.18 -7.11
N ASN A 953 -0.54 10.72 -5.89
CA ASN A 953 0.05 10.05 -4.72
C ASN A 953 -1.03 9.16 -4.05
N THR A 954 -0.68 8.40 -3.00
CA THR A 954 -1.72 7.78 -2.16
C THR A 954 -2.41 8.81 -1.28
N TYR A 955 -1.64 9.57 -0.48
CA TYR A 955 -2.13 10.73 0.25
C TYR A 955 -1.48 12.02 -0.25
N GLY A 956 -2.24 13.10 -0.31
CA GLY A 956 -1.67 14.41 -0.62
C GLY A 956 -0.76 14.92 0.50
N VAL A 957 -1.33 15.08 1.70
CA VAL A 957 -0.61 15.48 2.91
C VAL A 957 -0.99 14.62 4.10
N LEU A 958 -0.01 14.13 4.87
CA LEU A 958 -0.19 13.41 6.13
C LEU A 958 0.34 14.21 7.32
N LEU A 959 -0.41 14.27 8.42
CA LEU A 959 -0.02 14.76 9.73
C LEU A 959 -0.18 13.62 10.74
N ASP A 960 0.92 13.21 11.39
CA ASP A 960 0.96 11.98 12.17
C ASP A 960 1.94 12.02 13.37
N ASP A 961 1.84 11.02 14.25
CA ASP A 961 2.63 10.77 15.46
C ASP A 961 2.82 12.02 16.33
N ARG A 962 1.70 12.67 16.66
CA ARG A 962 1.67 13.86 17.53
C ARG A 962 2.26 15.12 16.90
N ALA A 963 2.35 15.19 15.58
CA ALA A 963 2.61 16.44 14.87
C ALA A 963 1.59 17.50 15.31
N SER A 964 2.06 18.71 15.62
CA SER A 964 1.18 19.75 16.15
C SER A 964 1.52 21.16 15.69
N ARG A 965 0.52 22.04 15.63
CA ARG A 965 0.72 23.45 15.23
C ARG A 965 1.32 23.62 13.83
N ASN A 966 1.10 22.67 12.93
CA ASN A 966 1.49 22.79 11.53
C ASN A 966 0.35 23.39 10.72
N THR A 967 0.70 24.06 9.61
CA THR A 967 -0.27 24.71 8.72
C THR A 967 -0.18 24.12 7.32
N ILE A 968 -1.29 23.61 6.80
CA ILE A 968 -1.47 23.17 5.42
C ILE A 968 -2.30 24.24 4.71
N GLY A 969 -1.66 25.04 3.88
CA GLY A 969 -2.21 26.13 3.09
C GLY A 969 -2.04 27.51 3.74
N GLY A 970 -2.86 28.46 3.30
CA GLY A 970 -2.77 29.86 3.74
C GLY A 970 -3.85 30.72 3.08
N THR A 971 -4.06 31.91 3.61
CA THR A 971 -5.10 32.85 3.15
C THR A 971 -4.54 33.96 2.26
N GLY A 972 -3.21 34.07 2.15
CA GLY A 972 -2.56 34.99 1.24
C GLY A 972 -2.72 34.54 -0.22
N PRO A 973 -2.62 35.47 -1.20
CA PRO A 973 -2.63 35.12 -2.62
C PRO A 973 -1.61 34.03 -2.94
N GLY A 974 -2.08 32.93 -3.53
CA GLY A 974 -1.23 31.80 -3.96
C GLY A 974 -0.76 30.86 -2.85
N GLU A 975 -1.09 31.10 -1.57
CA GLU A 975 -0.67 30.22 -0.46
C GLU A 975 -1.51 28.93 -0.36
N TRP A 976 -2.59 28.84 -1.15
CA TRP A 976 -3.42 27.64 -1.26
C TRP A 976 -2.64 26.48 -1.88
N ASN A 977 -2.75 25.28 -1.30
CA ASN A 977 -2.33 24.08 -2.02
C ASN A 977 -3.45 23.57 -2.93
N LEU A 978 -3.07 22.96 -4.04
CA LEU A 978 -3.94 22.09 -4.84
C LEU A 978 -3.66 20.65 -4.41
N ILE A 979 -4.61 20.01 -3.72
CA ILE A 979 -4.48 18.66 -3.18
C ILE A 979 -5.55 17.77 -3.80
N SER A 980 -5.23 17.18 -4.95
CA SER A 980 -6.22 16.60 -5.85
C SER A 980 -5.65 15.42 -6.61
N GLY A 981 -6.50 14.49 -7.04
CA GLY A 981 -6.09 13.32 -7.83
C GLY A 981 -5.31 12.27 -7.04
N ASN A 982 -5.28 12.33 -5.71
CA ASN A 982 -4.65 11.31 -4.87
C ASN A 982 -5.58 10.10 -4.73
N THR A 983 -5.03 8.88 -4.66
CA THR A 983 -5.86 7.66 -4.72
C THR A 983 -6.68 7.42 -3.45
N ALA A 984 -6.29 8.01 -2.32
CA ALA A 984 -7.04 7.99 -1.08
C ALA A 984 -7.32 9.44 -0.60
N PHE A 985 -6.68 9.90 0.46
CA PHE A 985 -7.03 11.18 1.11
C PHE A 985 -6.25 12.38 0.57
N GLY A 986 -6.93 13.52 0.45
CA GLY A 986 -6.28 14.80 0.19
C GLY A 986 -5.38 15.19 1.36
N ALA A 987 -5.98 15.58 2.48
CA ALA A 987 -5.27 15.81 3.75
C ALA A 987 -5.70 14.80 4.81
N TYR A 988 -4.75 14.07 5.38
CA TYR A 988 -4.98 13.07 6.42
C TYR A 988 -4.34 13.51 7.74
N ILE A 989 -5.14 13.61 8.79
CA ILE A 989 -4.71 13.97 10.14
C ILE A 989 -4.96 12.78 11.05
N TYR A 990 -3.89 12.13 11.51
CA TYR A 990 -3.96 10.79 12.06
C TYR A 990 -3.23 10.65 13.40
N ASN A 991 -3.63 9.62 14.15
CA ASN A 991 -3.09 9.19 15.44
C ASN A 991 -3.27 10.11 16.65
N ASN A 992 -3.21 9.46 17.82
CA ASN A 992 -3.48 10.06 19.10
C ASN A 992 -2.42 11.11 19.45
N GLY A 993 -2.89 12.32 19.73
CA GLY A 993 -2.07 13.46 20.10
C GLY A 993 -1.61 14.31 18.92
N THR A 994 -1.96 13.97 17.68
CA THR A 994 -1.83 14.88 16.53
C THR A 994 -2.87 15.98 16.67
N ASN A 995 -2.42 17.20 16.96
CA ASN A 995 -3.32 18.25 17.44
C ASN A 995 -2.95 19.66 17.05
N SER A 996 -3.91 20.57 17.15
CA SER A 996 -3.67 22.01 16.90
C SER A 996 -3.13 22.31 15.50
N ASN A 997 -3.33 21.41 14.52
CA ASN A 997 -2.94 21.65 13.14
C ASN A 997 -4.05 22.39 12.39
N VAL A 998 -3.67 23.12 11.34
CA VAL A 998 -4.59 23.96 10.58
C VAL A 998 -4.52 23.60 9.10
N VAL A 999 -5.63 23.13 8.53
CA VAL A 999 -5.81 22.97 7.08
C VAL A 999 -6.64 24.15 6.60
N ARG A 1000 -6.04 25.10 5.89
CA ARG A 1000 -6.74 26.32 5.48
C ARG A 1000 -6.48 26.81 4.07
N GLY A 1001 -7.51 27.38 3.44
CA GLY A 1001 -7.38 28.05 2.15
C GLY A 1001 -7.07 27.12 0.97
N ASN A 1002 -7.09 25.80 1.12
CA ASN A 1002 -6.69 24.86 0.08
C ASN A 1002 -7.79 24.63 -0.96
N ARG A 1003 -7.40 24.07 -2.11
CA ARG A 1003 -8.29 23.48 -3.12
C ARG A 1003 -8.09 21.98 -3.11
N ILE A 1004 -9.13 21.22 -2.77
CA ILE A 1004 -9.04 19.79 -2.50
C ILE A 1004 -10.10 19.04 -3.31
N GLY A 1005 -9.64 18.18 -4.22
CA GLY A 1005 -10.50 17.38 -5.11
C GLY A 1005 -10.92 18.08 -6.41
N THR A 1006 -10.39 19.28 -6.68
CA THR A 1006 -10.66 20.06 -7.89
C THR A 1006 -9.42 20.27 -8.74
N ASP A 1007 -9.59 20.78 -9.96
CA ASP A 1007 -8.53 21.36 -10.76
C ASP A 1007 -8.04 22.70 -10.21
N VAL A 1008 -6.97 23.23 -10.80
CA VAL A 1008 -6.38 24.52 -10.43
C VAL A 1008 -7.36 25.68 -10.52
N SER A 1009 -8.42 25.61 -11.35
CA SER A 1009 -9.45 26.66 -11.43
C SER A 1009 -10.51 26.54 -10.32
N GLY A 1010 -10.63 25.37 -9.69
CA GLY A 1010 -11.67 25.07 -8.70
C GLY A 1010 -13.04 24.88 -9.34
N THR A 1011 -13.10 24.43 -10.59
CA THR A 1011 -14.35 24.27 -11.35
C THR A 1011 -14.54 22.88 -11.94
N THR A 1012 -13.48 22.10 -12.07
CA THR A 1012 -13.51 20.71 -12.56
C THR A 1012 -13.07 19.77 -11.44
N ALA A 1013 -13.69 18.59 -11.33
CA ALA A 1013 -13.27 17.59 -10.35
C ALA A 1013 -11.98 16.90 -10.80
N ILE A 1014 -11.01 16.81 -9.90
CA ILE A 1014 -9.86 15.90 -9.98
C ILE A 1014 -9.86 15.14 -8.65
N PRO A 1015 -10.69 14.09 -8.55
CA PRO A 1015 -11.10 13.54 -7.28
C PRO A 1015 -9.92 12.98 -6.48
N ASN A 1016 -9.91 13.23 -5.17
CA ASN A 1016 -9.37 12.26 -4.21
C ASN A 1016 -10.50 11.30 -3.80
N GLU A 1017 -10.21 10.26 -3.03
CA GLU A 1017 -11.26 9.47 -2.36
C GLU A 1017 -12.02 10.32 -1.35
N THR A 1018 -11.33 10.85 -0.34
CA THR A 1018 -11.87 11.82 0.62
C THR A 1018 -11.02 13.08 0.63
N GLY A 1019 -11.65 14.25 0.72
CA GLY A 1019 -10.93 15.52 0.74
C GLY A 1019 -10.05 15.67 1.98
N VAL A 1020 -10.66 15.73 3.16
CA VAL A 1020 -9.96 15.80 4.45
C VAL A 1020 -10.43 14.68 5.36
N HIS A 1021 -9.49 13.89 5.90
CA HIS A 1021 -9.78 12.79 6.81
C HIS A 1021 -9.09 13.04 8.16
N ILE A 1022 -9.82 12.95 9.26
CA ILE A 1022 -9.32 13.13 10.63
C ILE A 1022 -9.67 11.88 11.43
N ASP A 1023 -8.66 11.17 11.95
CA ASP A 1023 -8.85 9.85 12.57
C ASP A 1023 -7.78 9.55 13.65
N GLY A 1024 -7.93 8.42 14.33
CA GLY A 1024 -6.92 7.82 15.20
C GLY A 1024 -6.73 8.54 16.55
N GLY A 1025 -7.67 9.39 16.96
CA GLY A 1025 -7.54 10.22 18.17
C GLY A 1025 -6.88 11.58 17.93
N ALA A 1026 -6.82 12.03 16.67
CA ALA A 1026 -6.37 13.39 16.34
C ALA A 1026 -7.39 14.42 16.83
N CYS A 1027 -6.93 15.44 17.57
CA CYS A 1027 -7.84 16.34 18.28
C CYS A 1027 -7.48 17.82 18.13
N ALA A 1028 -8.44 18.70 18.35
CA ALA A 1028 -8.21 20.16 18.33
C ALA A 1028 -7.60 20.70 17.02
N ASN A 1029 -7.86 20.05 15.88
CA ASN A 1029 -7.42 20.52 14.56
C ASN A 1029 -8.49 21.42 13.93
N VAL A 1030 -8.05 22.29 13.02
CA VAL A 1030 -8.92 23.28 12.36
C VAL A 1030 -8.89 23.06 10.85
N VAL A 1031 -10.06 22.93 10.24
CA VAL A 1031 -10.24 22.92 8.78
C VAL A 1031 -11.03 24.16 8.40
N ASP A 1032 -10.38 25.15 7.79
CA ASP A 1032 -10.94 26.49 7.62
C ASP A 1032 -10.76 27.08 6.21
N GLN A 1033 -11.79 27.68 5.63
CA GLN A 1033 -11.67 28.41 4.34
C GLN A 1033 -11.15 27.58 3.15
N ASN A 1034 -11.35 26.27 3.12
CA ASN A 1034 -10.95 25.43 1.99
C ASN A 1034 -12.07 25.28 0.96
N VAL A 1035 -11.72 25.00 -0.30
CA VAL A 1035 -12.62 24.39 -1.29
C VAL A 1035 -12.39 22.89 -1.25
N ILE A 1036 -13.42 22.13 -0.89
CA ILE A 1036 -13.34 20.66 -0.71
C ILE A 1036 -14.50 20.03 -1.49
N SER A 1037 -14.22 19.70 -2.75
CA SER A 1037 -15.26 19.44 -3.74
C SER A 1037 -14.81 18.38 -4.74
N GLY A 1038 -15.77 17.68 -5.36
CA GLY A 1038 -15.48 16.70 -6.40
C GLY A 1038 -14.70 15.47 -5.96
N ASN A 1039 -14.64 15.13 -4.67
CA ASN A 1039 -14.04 13.90 -4.15
C ASN A 1039 -15.00 12.70 -4.29
N LEU A 1040 -14.49 11.47 -4.37
CA LEU A 1040 -15.28 10.27 -4.66
C LEU A 1040 -16.25 9.87 -3.54
N VAL A 1041 -15.88 10.08 -2.28
CA VAL A 1041 -16.66 9.65 -1.11
C VAL A 1041 -17.13 10.86 -0.32
N ALA A 1042 -16.24 11.44 0.50
CA ALA A 1042 -16.58 12.53 1.41
C ALA A 1042 -15.77 13.79 1.11
N GLY A 1043 -16.38 14.96 1.38
CA GLY A 1043 -15.61 16.19 1.52
C GLY A 1043 -14.69 16.09 2.75
N ILE A 1044 -15.29 15.94 3.92
CA ILE A 1044 -14.58 15.85 5.21
C ILE A 1044 -15.12 14.66 6.01
N THR A 1045 -14.22 13.86 6.60
CA THR A 1045 -14.56 12.79 7.53
C THR A 1045 -13.83 12.97 8.86
N ILE A 1046 -14.55 12.81 9.98
CA ILE A 1046 -14.02 12.72 11.34
C ILE A 1046 -14.41 11.36 11.90
N PHE A 1047 -13.43 10.54 12.26
CA PHE A 1047 -13.62 9.12 12.53
C PHE A 1047 -12.92 8.66 13.82
N ALA A 1048 -13.42 7.58 14.42
CA ALA A 1048 -12.92 6.89 15.62
C ALA A 1048 -13.03 7.64 16.96
N PRO A 1049 -13.02 6.92 18.11
CA PRO A 1049 -13.02 7.54 19.42
C PRO A 1049 -11.79 8.42 19.66
N TYR A 1050 -11.95 9.45 20.52
CA TYR A 1050 -10.92 10.42 20.90
C TYR A 1050 -10.51 11.43 19.82
N THR A 1051 -11.10 11.34 18.61
CA THR A 1051 -10.90 12.31 17.53
C THR A 1051 -11.74 13.57 17.76
N ASP A 1052 -11.41 14.27 18.85
CA ASP A 1052 -12.32 15.22 19.49
C ASP A 1052 -11.92 16.68 19.25
N ARG A 1053 -12.86 17.61 19.47
CA ARG A 1053 -12.61 19.06 19.48
C ARG A 1053 -12.07 19.63 18.16
N ASN A 1054 -12.28 18.95 17.05
CA ASN A 1054 -11.92 19.47 15.73
C ASN A 1054 -12.96 20.51 15.25
N LEU A 1055 -12.49 21.54 14.55
CA LEU A 1055 -13.29 22.68 14.12
C LEU A 1055 -13.31 22.79 12.59
N ILE A 1056 -14.50 22.75 11.99
CA ILE A 1056 -14.71 22.83 10.54
C ILE A 1056 -15.48 24.11 10.23
N THR A 1057 -14.82 25.14 9.69
CA THR A 1057 -15.42 26.48 9.50
C THR A 1057 -15.15 27.10 8.13
N ARG A 1058 -16.08 27.91 7.62
CA ARG A 1058 -15.89 28.73 6.40
C ARG A 1058 -15.47 27.96 5.14
N ASN A 1059 -15.64 26.64 5.09
CA ASN A 1059 -15.28 25.85 3.92
C ASN A 1059 -16.38 25.92 2.86
N LEU A 1060 -15.95 25.84 1.59
CA LEU A 1060 -16.79 25.62 0.43
C LEU A 1060 -16.77 24.12 0.11
N ILE A 1061 -17.84 23.40 0.47
CA ILE A 1061 -17.89 21.93 0.41
C ILE A 1061 -18.85 21.49 -0.69
N GLY A 1062 -18.33 20.79 -1.69
CA GLY A 1062 -19.12 20.31 -2.82
C GLY A 1062 -19.56 21.44 -3.78
N THR A 1063 -18.84 22.56 -3.81
CA THR A 1063 -19.11 23.71 -4.68
C THR A 1063 -17.87 24.11 -5.49
N THR A 1064 -18.06 24.90 -6.54
CA THR A 1064 -16.95 25.61 -7.20
C THR A 1064 -16.30 26.65 -6.28
N LEU A 1065 -15.09 27.12 -6.62
CA LEU A 1065 -14.30 28.08 -5.81
C LEU A 1065 -15.04 29.37 -5.43
N ASN A 1066 -16.02 29.81 -6.22
CA ASN A 1066 -16.83 30.99 -5.93
C ASN A 1066 -18.10 30.70 -5.12
N GLY A 1067 -18.33 29.45 -4.73
CA GLY A 1067 -19.52 28.99 -4.02
C GLY A 1067 -20.82 29.01 -4.84
N ARG A 1068 -20.76 29.33 -6.14
CA ARG A 1068 -21.97 29.61 -6.95
C ARG A 1068 -22.55 28.40 -7.67
N ARG A 1069 -21.73 27.39 -7.97
CA ARG A 1069 -22.17 26.19 -8.70
C ARG A 1069 -21.89 24.93 -7.88
N PRO A 1070 -22.79 23.94 -7.88
CA PRO A 1070 -22.51 22.63 -7.30
C PRO A 1070 -21.35 21.93 -8.03
N LEU A 1071 -20.46 21.33 -7.25
CA LEU A 1071 -19.42 20.37 -7.63
C LEU A 1071 -19.35 19.32 -6.50
N PRO A 1072 -20.44 18.56 -6.27
CA PRO A 1072 -20.62 17.77 -5.05
C PRO A 1072 -19.56 16.68 -4.91
N ASN A 1073 -19.29 16.30 -3.66
CA ASN A 1073 -18.56 15.05 -3.37
C ASN A 1073 -19.52 13.86 -3.55
N GLY A 1074 -19.00 12.64 -3.76
CA GLY A 1074 -19.81 11.51 -4.22
C GLY A 1074 -20.90 11.02 -3.27
N GLU A 1075 -20.66 11.02 -1.94
CA GLU A 1075 -21.64 10.59 -0.95
C GLU A 1075 -22.08 11.72 -0.01
N VAL A 1076 -21.12 12.33 0.69
CA VAL A 1076 -21.38 13.19 1.86
C VAL A 1076 -20.50 14.43 1.85
N GLY A 1077 -21.05 15.56 2.31
CA GLY A 1077 -20.27 16.78 2.52
C GLY A 1077 -19.33 16.64 3.72
N VAL A 1078 -19.90 16.44 4.91
CA VAL A 1078 -19.16 16.21 6.16
C VAL A 1078 -19.72 14.99 6.89
N ARG A 1079 -18.86 14.05 7.30
CA ARG A 1079 -19.22 12.85 8.07
C ARG A 1079 -18.55 12.84 9.45
N ILE A 1080 -19.30 12.56 10.51
CA ILE A 1080 -18.77 12.27 11.86
C ILE A 1080 -19.30 10.91 12.31
N ALA A 1081 -18.41 9.94 12.49
CA ALA A 1081 -18.81 8.55 12.75
C ALA A 1081 -17.87 7.82 13.72
N PHE A 1082 -18.38 6.80 14.40
CA PHE A 1082 -17.63 5.87 15.27
C PHE A 1082 -16.91 6.50 16.48
N GLY A 1083 -17.56 7.39 17.24
CA GLY A 1083 -17.09 7.82 18.56
C GLY A 1083 -16.59 9.26 18.78
N PRO A 1084 -16.28 10.11 17.76
CA PRO A 1084 -15.82 11.48 17.97
C PRO A 1084 -16.77 12.35 18.80
N LYS A 1085 -16.23 13.23 19.64
CA LYS A 1085 -16.97 14.15 20.52
C LYS A 1085 -16.42 15.57 20.48
N ASP A 1086 -17.26 16.51 20.88
CA ASP A 1086 -16.99 17.94 21.00
C ASP A 1086 -16.48 18.59 19.70
N ASN A 1087 -16.72 17.96 18.54
CA ASN A 1087 -16.37 18.54 17.24
C ASN A 1087 -17.43 19.56 16.83
N VAL A 1088 -17.01 20.55 16.05
CA VAL A 1088 -17.85 21.65 15.61
C VAL A 1088 -17.82 21.77 14.09
N VAL A 1089 -19.00 21.71 13.47
CA VAL A 1089 -19.20 21.98 12.04
C VAL A 1089 -20.00 23.27 11.88
N GLY A 1090 -19.30 24.33 11.49
CA GLY A 1090 -19.80 25.70 11.43
C GLY A 1090 -19.56 26.45 12.75
N GLY A 1091 -20.48 27.32 13.17
CA GLY A 1091 -20.29 28.08 14.40
C GLY A 1091 -21.27 29.23 14.58
N SER A 1092 -21.02 30.33 13.87
CA SER A 1092 -21.81 31.56 13.75
C SER A 1092 -22.05 31.85 12.26
N PRO A 1093 -22.93 32.80 11.90
CA PRO A 1093 -23.15 33.19 10.50
C PRO A 1093 -21.87 33.55 9.73
N GLU A 1094 -20.86 34.10 10.39
CA GLU A 1094 -19.56 34.48 9.79
C GLU A 1094 -18.57 33.31 9.70
N THR A 1095 -18.82 32.20 10.41
CA THR A 1095 -17.94 31.03 10.48
C THR A 1095 -18.54 29.76 9.88
N GLY A 1096 -19.79 29.83 9.43
CA GLY A 1096 -20.51 28.77 8.74
C GLY A 1096 -19.83 28.25 7.47
N ASN A 1097 -20.00 26.96 7.19
CA ASN A 1097 -19.59 26.38 5.90
C ASN A 1097 -20.68 26.59 4.85
N LEU A 1098 -20.30 26.68 3.58
CA LEU A 1098 -21.22 26.58 2.44
C LEU A 1098 -21.16 25.15 1.89
N ILE A 1099 -22.26 24.40 1.99
CA ILE A 1099 -22.29 22.97 1.64
C ILE A 1099 -23.35 22.76 0.54
N ALA A 1100 -22.94 22.23 -0.61
CA ALA A 1100 -23.89 21.86 -1.66
C ALA A 1100 -24.83 20.72 -1.22
N PRO A 1101 -25.96 20.52 -1.91
CA PRO A 1101 -26.76 19.31 -1.75
C PRO A 1101 -25.93 18.06 -2.09
N HIS A 1102 -25.88 17.11 -1.15
CA HIS A 1102 -25.35 15.75 -1.31
C HIS A 1102 -26.48 14.75 -0.97
N GLN A 1103 -26.25 13.42 -1.06
CA GLN A 1103 -27.21 12.46 -0.51
C GLN A 1103 -27.45 12.71 0.99
N GLN A 1104 -26.37 13.04 1.71
CA GLN A 1104 -26.41 13.66 3.04
C GLN A 1104 -25.38 14.80 3.08
N SER A 1105 -25.80 16.04 3.26
CA SER A 1105 -24.85 17.18 3.29
C SER A 1105 -23.98 17.16 4.55
N ILE A 1106 -24.56 16.79 5.70
CA ILE A 1106 -23.86 16.52 6.95
C ILE A 1106 -24.44 15.23 7.52
N ASP A 1107 -23.60 14.23 7.74
CA ASP A 1107 -23.98 12.93 8.30
C ASP A 1107 -23.28 12.73 9.65
N ILE A 1108 -24.07 12.52 10.70
CA ILE A 1108 -23.57 12.28 12.06
C ILE A 1108 -24.32 11.08 12.63
N ASP A 1109 -23.56 10.07 13.05
CA ASP A 1109 -24.08 8.88 13.72
C ASP A 1109 -25.03 9.29 14.85
N ARG A 1110 -26.17 8.61 14.94
CA ARG A 1110 -27.29 8.99 15.81
C ARG A 1110 -26.86 9.24 17.26
N GLU A 1111 -25.97 8.41 17.77
CA GLU A 1111 -25.45 8.46 19.14
C GLU A 1111 -24.46 9.61 19.40
N LEU A 1112 -23.87 10.19 18.36
CA LEU A 1112 -22.86 11.26 18.45
C LEU A 1112 -23.46 12.66 18.32
N ARG A 1113 -24.75 12.77 17.93
CA ARG A 1113 -25.41 14.05 17.67
C ARG A 1113 -25.48 14.96 18.91
N ALA A 1114 -25.62 14.39 20.10
CA ALA A 1114 -25.68 15.16 21.35
C ALA A 1114 -24.31 15.67 21.80
N SER A 1115 -23.24 15.02 21.36
CA SER A 1115 -21.85 15.34 21.74
C SER A 1115 -21.11 16.15 20.69
N ASN A 1116 -21.70 16.46 19.54
CA ASN A 1116 -21.07 17.26 18.49
C ASN A 1116 -22.00 18.40 18.08
N ARG A 1117 -21.43 19.54 17.68
CA ARG A 1117 -22.20 20.74 17.35
C ARG A 1117 -22.20 21.01 15.85
N VAL A 1118 -23.39 21.23 15.29
CA VAL A 1118 -23.57 21.72 13.93
C VAL A 1118 -24.37 23.01 14.01
N SER A 1119 -23.83 24.12 13.49
CA SER A 1119 -24.55 25.39 13.47
C SER A 1119 -24.14 26.30 12.32
N ASP A 1120 -25.09 27.10 11.82
CA ASP A 1120 -24.86 28.19 10.87
C ASP A 1120 -24.22 27.79 9.53
N ASN A 1121 -24.38 26.54 9.09
CA ASN A 1121 -24.00 26.11 7.74
C ASN A 1121 -25.09 26.49 6.73
N THR A 1122 -24.70 26.90 5.53
CA THR A 1122 -25.60 27.37 4.46
C THR A 1122 -25.54 26.46 3.23
N GLY A 1123 -26.63 26.40 2.45
CA GLY A 1123 -26.71 25.65 1.19
C GLY A 1123 -26.63 26.56 -0.05
N THR A 1124 -26.28 26.00 -1.21
CA THR A 1124 -26.13 26.75 -2.48
C THR A 1124 -27.44 27.14 -3.18
N VAL A 1125 -28.61 26.88 -2.58
CA VAL A 1125 -29.92 27.29 -3.12
C VAL A 1125 -30.63 28.21 -2.12
N PRO A 1126 -30.99 29.46 -2.51
CA PRO A 1126 -31.83 30.31 -1.66
C PRO A 1126 -33.22 29.67 -1.52
N GLY A 1127 -33.61 29.29 -0.31
CA GLY A 1127 -35.00 28.92 0.00
C GLY A 1127 -35.29 27.46 0.39
N GLN A 1128 -34.27 26.59 0.55
CA GLN A 1128 -34.46 25.32 1.25
C GLN A 1128 -33.59 25.26 2.50
N ASN A 1129 -34.24 25.25 3.67
CA ASN A 1129 -33.63 24.87 4.93
C ASN A 1129 -33.12 23.43 4.81
N ALA A 1130 -31.85 23.28 4.45
CA ALA A 1130 -31.14 22.01 4.46
C ALA A 1130 -30.74 21.64 5.89
N LEU A 1131 -31.73 21.29 6.73
CA LEU A 1131 -31.52 20.60 8.00
C LEU A 1131 -32.63 19.56 8.17
N ARG A 1132 -32.33 18.31 7.80
CA ARG A 1132 -32.95 17.10 8.34
C ARG A 1132 -31.86 16.08 8.63
#